data_AF-A0A239E4V3-F1
#
_entry.id   AF-A0A239E4V3-F1
#
_cell.length_a   1.000
_cell.length_b   1.000
_cell.length_c   1.000
_cell.angle_alpha   90.00
_cell.angle_beta   90.00
_cell.angle_gamma   90.00
#
_symmetry.space_group_name_H-M   'P 1'
#
loop_
_entity.id
_entity.type
_entity.pdbx_description
1 polymer ?
#
loop_
_entity_poly.entity_id
_entity_poly.type
_entity_poly.pdbx_seq_one_letter_code
_entity_poly.pdbx_strand_id
1 'polypeptide(L)'
;MNFDQIASEVIPRLSKIIGLGDNEEILLEDSLLDTGADSLMVLKCVDFINDRYGVSLTTAQVYEELETVGGIISAIVAQLPAQAPRVEAAVAATVRADVAPALPVEQPGSYEEAPSTSRDVLIHTLLKSQMDLMSKHLQLLHAAPQASTLAVAAAAPSPAKTADQRPAPGPAPTPDAQAPQREDRFNVFSARKNAQKIVDPEQQQYLAGYAETYSEKHRSSKAKTDQYRPVLADNRASAGFRPGTKEILFPLLADRTDGAQLWDIDGNRFIDITMGFGVHLLGHGPAFVKSKMIEQIQTGMPIGPQSPLAGRVAELVTELTGHERVVFCNSGTEATMTAVRLARAHTGRSKIVVFSESYHGTFDGFLARASAAPGEGAGGISVGRGIQQSSVQDTLVLEYGEQLSLDTIRAQASEIAAVIVEPVQSRRPALQPQAFLAELRAITHDSGIVFLWDEVITGFRIAPGGAQEHFGIRADLATYGKIVGGGMPIGLVAGKAAILDGIDGGTWQYGDQSAPQVEPIFFAGTFSKHPLAMAAAVQTLEHIQQHAATLYSDLNRLTGNLVERSNALFKRLGVDIRVEHFGSLFRYVSKRNLDLFFSHLLFNGVFVWEGRNCFLSTAHTEADIDAIVAATQAALQPLIAHGFMPAAPALSQRTATVWERRFIQLWQAPEHALSVNIGGGIFFPGDDDSAALAQAVTRAVRNADAVLSRFDATAQQWLVVSGEITPQVVELSGYGDAIEHTVLDDLVASEQQIPFAADGSQQLRATVFVLRGQGLLLCLTANHAACDGAALATLSERIVSLYRGEAGESLSSDLPLLQTLESTYRHSPQFDLDREFWLPKIAYLQGVAYRPVERNWQQPSHRQVVRLPRQAVASIARSLKITPFAWLLSCFARGLRTSAWADAGLLAVPFGNRGKPLQQTLCQVTNLLPLLPVDHTDAASAAKQVSGLLARLAEHAAYPVLTGNHDSLPVFASINWEPIDLADSNDRGMRLVHGSQRLTEFPLEMNIYSGTDEITVVVDFIPPLAEHLDAWLQDAVAQATTALEPASPAPATSSILEPAQ
;
A
#
# COMPACT_ATOMS: atom_id res chain seq x y z
N MET A 1 -60.24 14.37 -16.83
CA MET A 1 -60.07 14.77 -15.42
C MET A 1 -60.78 16.10 -15.23
N ASN A 2 -61.30 16.38 -14.04
CA ASN A 2 -61.72 17.73 -13.65
C ASN A 2 -60.58 18.46 -12.94
N PHE A 3 -60.76 19.78 -12.73
CA PHE A 3 -59.80 20.68 -12.11
C PHE A 3 -59.27 20.16 -10.76
N ASP A 4 -60.17 19.77 -9.86
CA ASP A 4 -59.85 19.35 -8.48
C ASP A 4 -58.93 18.11 -8.43
N GLN A 5 -59.09 17.19 -9.39
CA GLN A 5 -58.23 16.01 -9.51
C GLN A 5 -56.79 16.41 -9.86
N ILE A 6 -56.61 17.32 -10.83
CA ILE A 6 -55.28 17.76 -11.27
C ILE A 6 -54.61 18.60 -10.17
N ALA A 7 -55.35 19.51 -9.53
CA ALA A 7 -54.86 20.28 -8.39
C ALA A 7 -54.27 19.39 -7.28
N SER A 8 -54.96 18.29 -6.93
CA SER A 8 -54.51 17.35 -5.89
C SER A 8 -53.24 16.56 -6.24
N GLU A 9 -52.90 16.36 -7.52
CA GLU A 9 -51.67 15.69 -7.94
C GLU A 9 -50.51 16.68 -8.15
N VAL A 10 -50.82 17.89 -8.61
CA VAL A 10 -49.82 18.90 -9.01
C VAL A 10 -49.29 19.70 -7.82
N ILE A 11 -50.16 20.25 -6.96
CA ILE A 11 -49.75 21.18 -5.88
C ILE A 11 -48.66 20.58 -4.96
N PRO A 12 -48.81 19.36 -4.41
CA PRO A 12 -47.78 18.77 -3.53
C PRO A 12 -46.44 18.49 -4.24
N ARG A 13 -46.44 18.37 -5.57
CA ARG A 13 -45.22 18.17 -6.37
C ARG A 13 -44.53 19.48 -6.67
N LEU A 14 -45.28 20.55 -6.98
CA LEU A 14 -44.71 21.88 -7.14
C LEU A 14 -44.04 22.35 -5.84
N SER A 15 -44.71 22.24 -4.69
CA SER A 15 -44.13 22.58 -3.38
C SER A 15 -42.80 21.87 -3.13
N LYS A 16 -42.69 20.60 -3.53
CA LYS A 16 -41.47 19.79 -3.38
C LYS A 16 -40.37 20.07 -4.41
N ILE A 17 -40.70 20.62 -5.58
CA ILE A 17 -39.71 21.08 -6.58
C ILE A 17 -39.14 22.44 -6.16
N ILE A 18 -39.95 23.28 -5.52
CA ILE A 18 -39.58 24.63 -5.04
C ILE A 18 -38.86 24.58 -3.68
N GLY A 19 -39.17 23.57 -2.84
CA GLY A 19 -38.43 23.27 -1.62
C GLY A 19 -39.06 23.80 -0.31
N LEU A 20 -40.36 24.03 -0.30
CA LEU A 20 -41.11 24.44 0.90
C LEU A 20 -41.15 23.32 1.95
N GLY A 21 -41.26 23.69 3.23
CA GLY A 21 -41.23 22.74 4.36
C GLY A 21 -42.56 22.03 4.60
N ASP A 22 -42.52 20.92 5.35
CA ASP A 22 -43.66 19.99 5.59
C ASP A 22 -44.90 20.59 6.31
N ASN A 23 -44.98 21.91 6.52
CA ASN A 23 -46.15 22.62 7.06
C ASN A 23 -46.56 23.87 6.24
N GLU A 24 -46.01 24.08 5.04
CA GLU A 24 -46.33 25.21 4.15
C GLU A 24 -46.97 24.69 2.85
N GLU A 25 -48.24 25.03 2.63
CA GLU A 25 -49.01 24.63 1.42
C GLU A 25 -49.12 25.79 0.43
N ILE A 26 -48.88 25.52 -0.86
CA ILE A 26 -49.12 26.46 -1.96
C ILE A 26 -50.63 26.47 -2.25
N LEU A 27 -51.23 27.65 -2.26
CA LEU A 27 -52.65 27.86 -2.57
C LEU A 27 -52.88 28.04 -4.07
N LEU A 28 -54.12 27.79 -4.52
CA LEU A 28 -54.52 27.97 -5.92
C LEU A 28 -54.44 29.43 -6.40
N GLU A 29 -54.41 30.39 -5.48
CA GLU A 29 -54.43 31.83 -5.74
C GLU A 29 -53.01 32.44 -5.74
N ASP A 30 -51.99 31.67 -5.34
CA ASP A 30 -50.60 32.12 -5.27
C ASP A 30 -49.96 32.19 -6.66
N SER A 31 -49.03 33.14 -6.84
CA SER A 31 -48.11 33.15 -7.98
C SER A 31 -46.87 32.31 -7.69
N LEU A 32 -46.45 31.49 -8.65
CA LEU A 32 -45.23 30.68 -8.53
C LEU A 32 -43.98 31.53 -8.25
N LEU A 33 -43.94 32.77 -8.74
CA LEU A 33 -42.83 33.69 -8.51
C LEU A 33 -42.80 34.21 -7.07
N ASP A 34 -43.96 34.52 -6.49
CA ASP A 34 -44.08 34.99 -5.10
C ASP A 34 -43.81 33.87 -4.07
N THR A 35 -43.97 32.59 -4.46
CA THR A 35 -43.52 31.43 -3.64
C THR A 35 -41.99 31.26 -3.60
N GLY A 36 -41.22 32.15 -4.24
CA GLY A 36 -39.76 32.16 -4.20
C GLY A 36 -39.06 31.20 -5.18
N ALA A 37 -39.80 30.63 -6.14
CA ALA A 37 -39.24 29.71 -7.13
C ALA A 37 -38.33 30.43 -8.14
N ASP A 38 -37.07 29.97 -8.26
CA ASP A 38 -36.15 30.50 -9.28
C ASP A 38 -36.52 30.05 -10.71
N SER A 39 -35.94 30.70 -11.72
CA SER A 39 -36.25 30.43 -13.13
C SER A 39 -35.91 29.00 -13.60
N LEU A 40 -35.00 28.29 -12.92
CA LEU A 40 -34.70 26.88 -13.18
C LEU A 40 -35.69 25.94 -12.47
N MET A 41 -36.22 26.33 -11.30
CA MET A 41 -37.34 25.66 -10.64
C MET A 41 -38.61 25.79 -11.48
N VAL A 42 -38.95 27.00 -11.95
CA VAL A 42 -40.12 27.24 -12.82
C VAL A 42 -40.00 26.45 -14.13
N LEU A 43 -38.80 26.37 -14.73
CA LEU A 43 -38.54 25.52 -15.90
C LEU A 43 -38.84 24.04 -15.60
N LYS A 44 -38.29 23.48 -14.50
CA LYS A 44 -38.54 22.09 -14.10
C LYS A 44 -40.02 21.80 -13.81
N CYS A 45 -40.76 22.79 -13.26
CA CYS A 45 -42.20 22.68 -13.05
C CYS A 45 -42.97 22.59 -14.38
N VAL A 46 -42.59 23.41 -15.38
CA VAL A 46 -43.18 23.38 -16.74
C VAL A 46 -42.85 22.08 -17.45
N ASP A 47 -41.59 21.63 -17.43
CA ASP A 47 -41.17 20.36 -18.02
C ASP A 47 -41.93 19.17 -17.41
N PHE A 48 -42.04 19.12 -16.08
CA PHE A 48 -42.83 18.11 -15.37
C PHE A 48 -44.30 18.11 -15.80
N ILE A 49 -44.95 19.28 -15.91
CA ILE A 49 -46.36 19.39 -16.30
C ILE A 49 -46.57 18.91 -17.76
N ASN A 50 -45.69 19.31 -18.67
CA ASN A 50 -45.73 18.92 -20.07
C ASN A 50 -45.57 17.40 -20.24
N ASP A 51 -44.52 16.81 -19.65
CA ASP A 51 -44.26 15.36 -19.70
C ASP A 51 -45.38 14.54 -19.01
N ARG A 52 -45.92 15.02 -17.88
CA ARG A 52 -46.90 14.29 -17.07
C ARG A 52 -48.28 14.21 -17.70
N TYR A 53 -48.70 15.26 -18.41
CA TYR A 53 -50.07 15.41 -18.94
C TYR A 53 -50.15 15.54 -20.47
N GLY A 54 -49.03 15.61 -21.18
CA GLY A 54 -48.98 15.71 -22.65
C GLY A 54 -49.43 17.07 -23.19
N VAL A 55 -49.25 18.13 -22.40
CA VAL A 55 -49.57 19.52 -22.77
C VAL A 55 -48.32 20.27 -23.25
N SER A 56 -48.51 21.46 -23.82
CA SER A 56 -47.42 22.27 -24.39
C SER A 56 -47.42 23.69 -23.82
N LEU A 57 -47.19 23.81 -22.52
CA LEU A 57 -46.96 25.09 -21.85
C LEU A 57 -45.50 25.51 -22.02
N THR A 58 -45.25 26.79 -22.26
CA THR A 58 -43.89 27.36 -22.25
C THR A 58 -43.65 28.14 -20.96
N THR A 59 -42.39 28.28 -20.55
CA THR A 59 -42.04 29.13 -19.38
C THR A 59 -42.51 30.56 -19.57
N ALA A 60 -42.36 31.16 -20.76
CA ALA A 60 -42.86 32.50 -21.05
C ALA A 60 -44.36 32.66 -20.71
N GLN A 61 -45.21 31.68 -21.04
CA GLN A 61 -46.64 31.75 -20.72
C GLN A 61 -46.93 31.61 -19.22
N VAL A 62 -46.11 30.88 -18.48
CA VAL A 62 -46.17 30.81 -17.01
C VAL A 62 -45.65 32.10 -16.35
N TYR A 63 -44.76 32.83 -17.02
CA TYR A 63 -44.26 34.14 -16.57
C TYR A 63 -45.16 35.33 -16.94
N GLU A 64 -45.88 35.27 -18.08
CA GLU A 64 -46.56 36.44 -18.68
C GLU A 64 -48.09 36.28 -18.87
N GLU A 65 -48.64 35.06 -18.91
CA GLU A 65 -50.06 34.81 -19.23
C GLU A 65 -50.84 34.06 -18.12
N LEU A 66 -50.17 33.30 -17.25
CA LEU A 66 -50.77 32.38 -16.28
C LEU A 66 -50.31 32.69 -14.85
N GLU A 67 -50.66 33.90 -14.37
CA GLU A 67 -50.12 34.53 -13.15
C GLU A 67 -50.25 33.71 -11.85
N THR A 68 -51.16 32.73 -11.77
CA THR A 68 -51.42 31.92 -10.56
C THR A 68 -51.42 30.42 -10.81
N VAL A 69 -51.17 29.63 -9.76
CA VAL A 69 -51.16 28.15 -9.81
C VAL A 69 -52.52 27.59 -10.29
N GLY A 70 -53.63 28.17 -9.87
CA GLY A 70 -54.98 27.84 -10.36
C GLY A 70 -55.19 28.21 -11.84
N GLY A 71 -54.55 29.27 -12.34
CA GLY A 71 -54.50 29.61 -13.76
C GLY A 71 -53.79 28.53 -14.58
N ILE A 72 -52.63 28.05 -14.10
CA ILE A 72 -51.87 26.97 -14.76
C ILE A 72 -52.67 25.66 -14.79
N ILE A 73 -53.30 25.26 -13.67
CA ILE A 73 -54.15 24.06 -13.63
C ILE A 73 -55.36 24.21 -14.56
N SER A 74 -55.93 25.42 -14.69
CA SER A 74 -57.00 25.71 -15.66
C SER A 74 -56.53 25.55 -17.11
N ALA A 75 -55.31 25.99 -17.43
CA ALA A 75 -54.72 25.83 -18.76
C ALA A 75 -54.48 24.35 -19.11
N ILE A 76 -54.04 23.52 -18.15
CA ILE A 76 -53.92 22.06 -18.33
C ILE A 76 -55.31 21.46 -18.64
N VAL A 77 -56.34 21.80 -17.84
CA VAL A 77 -57.71 21.30 -18.06
C VAL A 77 -58.27 21.72 -19.42
N ALA A 78 -57.96 22.94 -19.89
CA ALA A 78 -58.43 23.46 -21.18
C ALA A 78 -57.75 22.81 -22.40
N GLN A 79 -56.50 22.33 -22.26
CA GLN A 79 -55.80 21.61 -23.33
C GLN A 79 -56.11 20.11 -23.37
N LEU A 80 -56.65 19.53 -22.29
CA LEU A 80 -57.05 18.12 -22.27
C LEU A 80 -58.36 17.88 -23.06
N PRO A 81 -58.41 16.88 -23.97
CA PRO A 81 -59.57 16.67 -24.83
C PRO A 81 -60.82 16.25 -24.03
N ALA A 82 -61.95 16.89 -24.35
CA ALA A 82 -63.23 16.70 -23.67
C ALA A 82 -63.69 15.22 -23.65
N GLN A 83 -63.96 14.70 -22.45
CA GLN A 83 -64.36 13.31 -22.26
C GLN A 83 -65.84 13.10 -22.61
N ALA A 84 -66.10 12.23 -23.59
CA ALA A 84 -67.45 11.82 -23.99
C ALA A 84 -68.18 11.02 -22.86
N PRO A 85 -69.51 11.06 -22.79
CA PRO A 85 -70.28 10.41 -21.72
C PRO A 85 -70.29 8.88 -21.83
N ARG A 86 -70.36 8.21 -20.67
CA ARG A 86 -70.57 6.75 -20.56
C ARG A 86 -72.05 6.37 -20.66
N VAL A 87 -72.38 5.40 -21.51
CA VAL A 87 -73.62 4.58 -21.48
C VAL A 87 -73.26 3.13 -21.87
N GLU A 88 -74.15 2.17 -21.64
CA GLU A 88 -73.88 0.73 -21.48
C GLU A 88 -74.25 -0.18 -22.68
N ALA A 89 -73.72 -1.41 -22.63
CA ALA A 89 -74.32 -2.69 -23.04
C ALA A 89 -74.61 -3.09 -24.52
N ALA A 90 -74.05 -4.26 -24.89
CA ALA A 90 -74.49 -5.23 -25.93
C ALA A 90 -74.39 -4.78 -27.42
N VAL A 91 -74.37 -5.64 -28.45
CA VAL A 91 -74.74 -7.09 -28.61
C VAL A 91 -73.65 -7.87 -29.39
N ALA A 92 -73.77 -9.21 -29.42
CA ALA A 92 -72.96 -10.24 -30.11
C ALA A 92 -72.84 -10.07 -31.67
N ALA A 93 -72.06 -10.86 -32.45
CA ALA A 93 -71.70 -12.27 -32.22
C ALA A 93 -70.45 -12.84 -32.97
N THR A 94 -70.02 -14.01 -32.47
CA THR A 94 -69.23 -15.16 -33.04
C THR A 94 -68.93 -15.19 -34.54
N VAL A 95 -67.78 -15.71 -34.99
CA VAL A 95 -67.37 -17.16 -34.99
C VAL A 95 -65.94 -17.29 -34.39
N ARG A 96 -65.66 -18.11 -33.35
CA ARG A 96 -65.41 -19.59 -33.33
C ARG A 96 -64.22 -20.02 -34.25
N ALA A 97 -63.43 -21.07 -34.00
CA ALA A 97 -63.42 -22.16 -33.00
C ALA A 97 -61.99 -22.79 -32.99
N ASP A 98 -61.58 -23.81 -32.22
CA ASP A 98 -61.77 -24.35 -30.85
C ASP A 98 -60.86 -25.64 -30.82
N VAL A 99 -60.18 -26.15 -29.79
CA VAL A 99 -59.87 -25.80 -28.38
C VAL A 99 -58.62 -26.64 -27.94
N ALA A 100 -58.08 -26.47 -26.72
CA ALA A 100 -57.02 -27.33 -26.14
C ALA A 100 -57.62 -28.59 -25.41
N PRO A 101 -57.41 -28.98 -24.12
CA PRO A 101 -56.53 -28.49 -23.02
C PRO A 101 -55.87 -29.58 -22.09
N ALA A 102 -55.09 -29.09 -21.10
CA ALA A 102 -54.95 -29.62 -19.72
C ALA A 102 -54.03 -30.82 -19.35
N LEU A 103 -53.57 -30.76 -18.08
CA LEU A 103 -52.85 -31.77 -17.26
C LEU A 103 -53.86 -32.40 -16.25
N PRO A 104 -53.58 -33.54 -15.56
CA PRO A 104 -53.01 -33.43 -14.20
C PRO A 104 -52.18 -34.64 -13.62
N VAL A 105 -51.29 -34.33 -12.67
CA VAL A 105 -51.01 -34.93 -11.32
C VAL A 105 -51.00 -36.48 -11.05
N GLU A 106 -50.04 -36.87 -10.18
CA GLU A 106 -49.95 -38.07 -9.28
C GLU A 106 -49.14 -39.35 -9.66
N GLN A 107 -48.92 -40.22 -8.65
CA GLN A 107 -47.88 -41.29 -8.55
C GLN A 107 -48.53 -42.70 -8.28
N PRO A 108 -47.84 -43.79 -7.82
CA PRO A 108 -46.49 -44.35 -8.05
C PRO A 108 -46.46 -45.88 -8.43
N GLY A 109 -45.28 -46.42 -8.84
CA GLY A 109 -44.94 -47.87 -8.84
C GLY A 109 -45.27 -48.69 -10.10
N SER A 110 -44.88 -49.97 -10.27
CA SER A 110 -43.77 -50.76 -9.67
C SER A 110 -43.59 -52.15 -10.35
N TYR A 111 -42.34 -52.58 -10.62
CA TYR A 111 -41.84 -53.96 -10.94
C TYR A 111 -42.48 -54.83 -12.06
N GLU A 112 -41.65 -55.31 -13.01
CA GLU A 112 -41.46 -56.74 -13.39
C GLU A 112 -40.33 -56.91 -14.45
N GLU A 113 -40.00 -58.14 -14.84
CA GLU A 113 -38.66 -58.73 -14.64
C GLU A 113 -38.10 -59.54 -15.85
N ALA A 114 -36.76 -59.68 -15.93
CA ALA A 114 -36.01 -60.69 -16.73
C ALA A 114 -36.06 -60.57 -18.30
N PRO A 115 -35.20 -61.29 -19.08
CA PRO A 115 -34.13 -62.23 -18.70
C PRO A 115 -32.71 -61.89 -19.21
N SER A 116 -31.73 -62.71 -18.78
CA SER A 116 -30.30 -62.56 -19.05
C SER A 116 -29.74 -63.51 -20.12
N THR A 117 -28.73 -63.09 -20.89
CA THR A 117 -27.55 -63.92 -21.29
C THR A 117 -26.54 -63.08 -22.09
N SER A 118 -25.39 -62.70 -21.50
CA SER A 118 -24.31 -61.99 -22.24
C SER A 118 -22.90 -62.07 -21.63
N ARG A 119 -22.74 -62.39 -20.33
CA ARG A 119 -21.44 -62.27 -19.65
C ARG A 119 -20.42 -63.34 -20.02
N ASP A 120 -20.85 -64.59 -20.19
CA ASP A 120 -19.92 -65.73 -20.31
C ASP A 120 -19.09 -65.70 -21.59
N VAL A 121 -19.67 -65.19 -22.69
CA VAL A 121 -18.96 -65.00 -23.98
C VAL A 121 -17.82 -63.98 -23.84
N LEU A 122 -18.01 -62.93 -23.03
CA LEU A 122 -16.96 -61.94 -22.75
C LEU A 122 -15.83 -62.56 -21.92
N ILE A 123 -16.17 -63.30 -20.87
CA ILE A 123 -15.21 -63.95 -19.96
C ILE A 123 -14.37 -64.99 -20.72
N HIS A 124 -15.00 -65.81 -21.56
CA HIS A 124 -14.28 -66.80 -22.38
C HIS A 124 -13.31 -66.16 -23.38
N THR A 125 -13.66 -64.98 -23.91
CA THR A 125 -12.80 -64.20 -24.82
C THR A 125 -11.62 -63.59 -24.07
N LEU A 126 -11.85 -63.05 -22.87
CA LEU A 126 -10.82 -62.44 -22.02
C LEU A 126 -9.79 -63.46 -21.51
N LEU A 127 -10.24 -64.64 -21.06
CA LEU A 127 -9.34 -65.71 -20.61
C LEU A 127 -8.42 -66.19 -21.75
N LYS A 128 -8.95 -66.33 -22.96
CA LYS A 128 -8.14 -66.71 -24.13
C LYS A 128 -7.05 -65.68 -24.44
N SER A 129 -7.36 -64.39 -24.35
CA SER A 129 -6.37 -63.33 -24.61
C SER A 129 -5.26 -63.27 -23.55
N GLN A 130 -5.54 -63.61 -22.29
CA GLN A 130 -4.49 -63.75 -21.26
C GLN A 130 -3.56 -64.94 -21.51
N MET A 131 -4.08 -66.10 -21.91
CA MET A 131 -3.24 -67.29 -22.14
C MET A 131 -2.27 -67.10 -23.33
N ASP A 132 -2.73 -66.48 -24.43
CA ASP A 132 -1.86 -66.14 -25.57
C ASP A 132 -0.74 -65.13 -25.17
N LEU A 133 -1.00 -64.27 -24.19
CA LEU A 133 -0.05 -63.26 -23.71
C LEU A 133 0.98 -63.88 -22.75
N MET A 134 0.57 -64.78 -21.84
CA MET A 134 1.48 -65.59 -21.02
C MET A 134 2.40 -66.47 -21.86
N SER A 135 1.88 -67.10 -22.91
CA SER A 135 2.66 -67.93 -23.85
C SER A 135 3.81 -67.16 -24.48
N LYS A 136 3.55 -65.93 -24.96
CA LYS A 136 4.58 -65.02 -25.51
C LYS A 136 5.59 -64.57 -24.46
N HIS A 137 5.17 -64.36 -23.22
CA HIS A 137 6.07 -63.99 -22.12
C HIS A 137 7.07 -65.11 -21.78
N LEU A 138 6.60 -66.36 -21.77
CA LEU A 138 7.46 -67.54 -21.56
C LEU A 138 8.46 -67.77 -22.70
N GLN A 139 8.09 -67.46 -23.96
CA GLN A 139 9.02 -67.53 -25.09
C GLN A 139 10.13 -66.47 -24.99
N LEU A 140 9.82 -65.26 -24.53
CA LEU A 140 10.81 -64.20 -24.32
C LEU A 140 11.78 -64.52 -23.17
N LEU A 141 11.30 -65.14 -22.09
CA LEU A 141 12.12 -65.49 -20.93
C LEU A 141 13.15 -66.62 -21.18
N HIS A 142 12.98 -67.43 -22.23
CA HIS A 142 13.94 -68.49 -22.60
C HIS A 142 15.05 -68.03 -23.56
N ALA A 143 15.07 -66.75 -23.97
CA ALA A 143 15.94 -66.23 -25.02
C ALA A 143 17.12 -65.37 -24.51
N ALA A 144 17.88 -65.86 -23.53
CA ALA A 144 19.08 -65.18 -23.01
C ALA A 144 20.26 -66.17 -22.76
N PRO A 145 21.42 -66.01 -23.45
CA PRO A 145 22.62 -66.82 -23.21
C PRO A 145 23.43 -66.33 -22.00
N GLN A 146 24.37 -67.17 -21.54
CA GLN A 146 25.16 -66.96 -20.32
C GLN A 146 26.34 -65.98 -20.47
N ALA A 147 26.91 -65.57 -19.33
CA ALA A 147 27.87 -64.47 -19.20
C ALA A 147 29.34 -64.85 -19.47
N SER A 148 30.19 -63.84 -19.73
CA SER A 148 31.66 -63.94 -19.56
C SER A 148 32.38 -62.59 -19.44
N THR A 149 33.10 -62.43 -18.31
CA THR A 149 34.41 -61.75 -18.09
C THR A 149 34.70 -60.30 -18.50
N LEU A 150 35.43 -59.60 -17.61
CA LEU A 150 36.04 -58.27 -17.76
C LEU A 150 37.25 -58.26 -18.73
N ALA A 151 37.46 -57.11 -19.41
CA ALA A 151 38.78 -56.67 -19.90
C ALA A 151 38.81 -55.13 -20.11
N VAL A 152 39.99 -54.51 -20.09
CA VAL A 152 40.21 -53.06 -20.22
C VAL A 152 40.96 -52.73 -21.51
N ALA A 153 40.53 -51.67 -22.23
CA ALA A 153 41.35 -50.97 -23.21
C ALA A 153 40.84 -49.52 -23.41
N ALA A 154 41.73 -48.58 -23.74
CA ALA A 154 41.42 -47.17 -24.00
C ALA A 154 41.55 -46.83 -25.49
N ALA A 155 40.83 -45.80 -25.96
CA ALA A 155 40.99 -45.27 -27.32
C ALA A 155 40.63 -43.78 -27.43
N ALA A 156 41.40 -43.08 -28.27
CA ALA A 156 41.14 -41.75 -28.83
C ALA A 156 41.90 -41.64 -30.17
N PRO A 157 41.64 -40.65 -31.03
CA PRO A 157 40.33 -40.15 -31.46
C PRO A 157 40.19 -40.08 -33.00
N SER A 158 38.96 -39.82 -33.50
CA SER A 158 38.65 -39.31 -34.86
C SER A 158 38.91 -40.25 -36.06
N PRO A 159 38.41 -39.94 -37.29
CA PRO A 159 37.48 -38.86 -37.68
C PRO A 159 36.14 -39.38 -38.25
N ALA A 160 35.27 -38.45 -38.66
CA ALA A 160 33.90 -38.72 -39.13
C ALA A 160 33.78 -39.47 -40.47
N LYS A 161 32.62 -40.12 -40.67
CA LYS A 161 32.02 -40.36 -41.99
C LYS A 161 30.63 -39.73 -42.04
N THR A 162 30.24 -39.30 -43.23
CA THR A 162 29.06 -38.47 -43.49
C THR A 162 27.73 -39.22 -43.42
N ALA A 163 26.68 -38.43 -43.18
CA ALA A 163 25.26 -38.76 -43.16
C ALA A 163 24.81 -39.90 -44.11
N ASP A 164 23.93 -40.74 -43.58
CA ASP A 164 22.98 -41.53 -44.35
C ASP A 164 21.59 -41.33 -43.73
N GLN A 165 20.56 -41.12 -44.56
CA GLN A 165 19.23 -40.69 -44.08
C GLN A 165 18.35 -41.91 -43.75
N ARG A 166 17.79 -41.94 -42.53
CA ARG A 166 16.69 -42.85 -42.18
C ARG A 166 15.40 -42.07 -41.87
N PRO A 167 14.21 -42.57 -42.26
CA PRO A 167 12.94 -41.89 -42.00
C PRO A 167 12.67 -41.73 -40.50
N ALA A 168 11.98 -40.64 -40.14
CA ALA A 168 11.53 -40.44 -38.76
C ALA A 168 10.51 -41.52 -38.35
N PRO A 169 10.59 -42.06 -37.13
CA PRO A 169 9.48 -42.83 -36.55
C PRO A 169 8.22 -41.98 -36.46
N GLY A 170 7.05 -42.59 -36.73
CA GLY A 170 5.76 -41.92 -36.56
C GLY A 170 5.50 -41.49 -35.11
N PRO A 171 4.61 -40.51 -34.87
CA PRO A 171 4.32 -40.01 -33.54
C PRO A 171 3.79 -41.12 -32.63
N ALA A 172 4.37 -41.23 -31.43
CA ALA A 172 3.83 -42.06 -30.37
C ALA A 172 2.43 -41.55 -29.95
N PRO A 173 1.50 -42.41 -29.52
CA PRO A 173 0.16 -41.98 -29.12
C PRO A 173 0.23 -40.98 -27.97
N THR A 174 -0.54 -39.90 -28.11
CA THR A 174 -0.70 -38.88 -27.06
C THR A 174 -1.33 -39.50 -25.80
N PRO A 175 -0.75 -39.31 -24.61
CA PRO A 175 -1.45 -39.56 -23.35
C PRO A 175 -2.72 -38.70 -23.26
N ASP A 176 -3.78 -39.26 -22.67
CA ASP A 176 -5.08 -38.59 -22.58
C ASP A 176 -5.03 -37.25 -21.83
N ALA A 177 -5.94 -36.37 -22.22
CA ALA A 177 -5.94 -34.99 -21.78
C ALA A 177 -6.56 -34.81 -20.38
N GLN A 178 -5.80 -34.14 -19.51
CA GLN A 178 -6.31 -33.18 -18.53
C GLN A 178 -7.32 -33.70 -17.49
N ALA A 179 -6.85 -34.51 -16.55
CA ALA A 179 -7.20 -34.21 -15.16
C ALA A 179 -6.58 -32.84 -14.78
N PRO A 180 -7.28 -31.95 -14.04
CA PRO A 180 -6.76 -30.63 -13.70
C PRO A 180 -5.57 -30.74 -12.74
N GLN A 181 -4.36 -30.53 -13.25
CA GLN A 181 -3.16 -30.47 -12.43
C GLN A 181 -3.22 -29.21 -11.54
N ARG A 182 -3.53 -29.37 -10.26
CA ARG A 182 -3.15 -28.38 -9.23
C ARG A 182 -1.64 -28.12 -9.39
N GLU A 183 -1.23 -26.85 -9.46
CA GLU A 183 0.17 -26.50 -9.65
C GLU A 183 1.04 -27.09 -8.52
N ASP A 184 2.11 -27.78 -8.90
CA ASP A 184 3.08 -28.30 -7.92
C ASP A 184 3.93 -27.16 -7.36
N ARG A 185 3.45 -26.56 -6.26
CA ARG A 185 4.08 -25.43 -5.56
C ARG A 185 5.49 -25.73 -5.03
N PHE A 186 5.88 -27.01 -4.91
CA PHE A 186 7.26 -27.36 -4.58
C PHE A 186 8.24 -27.07 -5.71
N ASN A 187 7.80 -27.17 -6.97
CA ASN A 187 8.72 -27.27 -8.10
C ASN A 187 9.04 -25.92 -8.75
N VAL A 188 9.60 -25.00 -7.95
CA VAL A 188 10.19 -23.72 -8.43
C VAL A 188 11.29 -23.96 -9.47
N PHE A 189 11.95 -25.12 -9.40
CA PHE A 189 12.98 -25.58 -10.33
C PHE A 189 12.42 -26.14 -11.66
N SER A 190 11.10 -26.12 -11.88
CA SER A 190 10.50 -26.60 -13.12
C SER A 190 10.54 -25.54 -14.24
N ALA A 191 11.11 -25.93 -15.39
CA ALA A 191 11.10 -25.09 -16.58
C ALA A 191 9.70 -25.03 -17.21
N ARG A 192 9.01 -23.89 -17.06
CA ARG A 192 7.64 -23.64 -17.55
C ARG A 192 7.62 -23.35 -19.06
N LYS A 193 7.97 -24.35 -19.86
CA LYS A 193 8.05 -24.28 -21.34
C LYS A 193 6.76 -23.80 -22.02
N ASN A 194 5.60 -24.09 -21.42
CA ASN A 194 4.28 -23.75 -21.94
C ASN A 194 3.66 -22.50 -21.25
N ALA A 195 4.47 -21.66 -20.59
CA ALA A 195 3.98 -20.39 -20.07
C ALA A 195 3.39 -19.53 -21.21
N GLN A 196 2.28 -18.82 -20.95
CA GLN A 196 1.71 -17.87 -21.89
C GLN A 196 2.78 -16.88 -22.35
N LYS A 197 2.90 -16.70 -23.66
CA LYS A 197 3.72 -15.62 -24.22
C LYS A 197 3.04 -14.30 -23.90
N ILE A 198 3.83 -13.29 -23.54
CA ILE A 198 3.39 -11.90 -23.54
C ILE A 198 3.11 -11.52 -24.99
N VAL A 199 1.87 -11.14 -25.29
CA VAL A 199 1.42 -10.81 -26.66
C VAL A 199 1.45 -9.30 -26.91
N ASP A 200 1.42 -8.51 -25.85
CA ASP A 200 1.47 -7.05 -25.87
C ASP A 200 2.82 -6.53 -26.43
N PRO A 201 2.82 -5.68 -27.47
CA PRO A 201 4.05 -5.16 -28.08
C PRO A 201 4.86 -4.22 -27.18
N GLU A 202 4.22 -3.42 -26.35
CA GLU A 202 4.90 -2.48 -25.45
C GLU A 202 5.62 -3.24 -24.35
N GLN A 203 4.96 -4.23 -23.76
CA GLN A 203 5.57 -5.15 -22.80
C GLN A 203 6.74 -5.95 -23.39
N GLN A 204 6.66 -6.35 -24.66
CA GLN A 204 7.77 -6.99 -25.36
C GLN A 204 8.96 -6.01 -25.56
N GLN A 205 8.69 -4.78 -25.99
CA GLN A 205 9.72 -3.76 -26.18
C GLN A 205 10.42 -3.38 -24.87
N TYR A 206 9.65 -3.19 -23.80
CA TYR A 206 10.18 -2.95 -22.45
C TYR A 206 11.09 -4.09 -21.99
N LEU A 207 10.62 -5.35 -22.11
CA LEU A 207 11.41 -6.51 -21.68
C LEU A 207 12.70 -6.70 -22.49
N ALA A 208 12.73 -6.31 -23.76
CA ALA A 208 13.97 -6.33 -24.55
C ALA A 208 15.01 -5.35 -23.99
N GLY A 209 14.66 -4.07 -23.84
CA GLY A 209 15.57 -3.04 -23.31
C GLY A 209 15.98 -3.28 -21.85
N TYR A 210 15.05 -3.79 -21.02
CA TYR A 210 15.39 -4.21 -19.66
C TYR A 210 16.32 -5.44 -19.66
N ALA A 211 16.10 -6.43 -20.54
CA ALA A 211 16.96 -7.60 -20.63
C ALA A 211 18.38 -7.26 -21.07
N GLU A 212 18.57 -6.30 -21.98
CA GLU A 212 19.88 -5.75 -22.33
C GLU A 212 20.54 -5.08 -21.13
N THR A 213 19.83 -4.16 -20.46
CA THR A 213 20.33 -3.43 -19.28
C THR A 213 20.71 -4.35 -18.12
N TYR A 214 19.89 -5.36 -17.83
CA TYR A 214 20.14 -6.37 -16.80
C TYR A 214 21.32 -7.30 -17.18
N SER A 215 21.42 -7.67 -18.46
CA SER A 215 22.55 -8.45 -18.98
C SER A 215 23.87 -7.70 -18.91
N GLU A 216 23.85 -6.38 -19.11
CA GLU A 216 25.03 -5.52 -19.00
C GLU A 216 25.48 -5.37 -17.54
N LYS A 217 24.54 -5.14 -16.62
CA LYS A 217 24.84 -5.00 -15.19
C LYS A 217 25.46 -6.26 -14.57
N HIS A 218 25.05 -7.45 -15.01
CA HIS A 218 25.49 -8.73 -14.47
C HIS A 218 26.21 -9.59 -15.54
N ARG A 219 27.00 -8.92 -16.40
CA ARG A 219 27.62 -9.47 -17.61
C ARG A 219 28.47 -10.72 -17.33
N SER A 220 29.33 -10.68 -16.32
CA SER A 220 30.23 -11.79 -15.97
C SER A 220 29.47 -12.94 -15.33
N SER A 221 28.43 -12.66 -14.53
CA SER A 221 27.52 -13.68 -14.00
C SER A 221 26.80 -14.42 -15.13
N LYS A 222 26.28 -13.69 -16.13
CA LYS A 222 25.66 -14.28 -17.34
C LYS A 222 26.67 -15.08 -18.17
N ALA A 223 27.83 -14.51 -18.48
CA ALA A 223 28.86 -15.12 -19.31
C ALA A 223 29.46 -16.39 -18.68
N LYS A 224 29.80 -16.38 -17.39
CA LYS A 224 30.27 -17.59 -16.69
C LYS A 224 29.16 -18.65 -16.58
N THR A 225 27.91 -18.24 -16.35
CA THR A 225 26.78 -19.18 -16.34
C THR A 225 26.68 -19.91 -17.69
N ASP A 226 26.75 -19.20 -18.81
CA ASP A 226 26.70 -19.82 -20.14
C ASP A 226 27.94 -20.70 -20.41
N GLN A 227 29.15 -20.19 -20.13
CA GLN A 227 30.42 -20.92 -20.25
C GLN A 227 30.41 -22.28 -19.52
N TYR A 228 29.86 -22.32 -18.30
CA TYR A 228 29.87 -23.53 -17.48
C TYR A 228 28.61 -24.39 -17.60
N ARG A 229 27.50 -23.90 -18.18
CA ARG A 229 26.25 -24.67 -18.36
C ARG A 229 26.42 -26.05 -19.03
N PRO A 230 27.36 -26.28 -19.97
CA PRO A 230 27.59 -27.60 -20.55
C PRO A 230 28.27 -28.62 -19.62
N VAL A 231 28.88 -28.18 -18.50
CA VAL A 231 29.66 -29.01 -17.57
C VAL A 231 29.15 -28.97 -16.11
N LEU A 232 28.40 -27.92 -15.74
CA LEU A 232 27.80 -27.73 -14.43
C LEU A 232 26.28 -27.94 -14.51
N ALA A 233 25.81 -29.10 -14.09
CA ALA A 233 24.40 -29.44 -14.02
C ALA A 233 23.74 -28.81 -12.77
N ASP A 234 23.42 -27.52 -12.85
CA ASP A 234 22.74 -26.76 -11.79
C ASP A 234 21.23 -26.62 -12.05
N ASN A 235 20.40 -26.97 -11.06
CA ASN A 235 18.96 -26.77 -11.13
C ASN A 235 18.56 -25.29 -10.94
N ARG A 236 19.32 -24.51 -10.16
CA ARG A 236 19.05 -23.09 -9.90
C ARG A 236 19.15 -22.28 -11.18
N ALA A 237 20.12 -22.57 -12.04
CA ALA A 237 20.28 -22.01 -13.38
C ALA A 237 19.14 -22.31 -14.39
N SER A 238 18.07 -22.99 -13.96
CA SER A 238 16.83 -23.19 -14.74
C SER A 238 15.53 -22.94 -13.95
N ALA A 239 15.61 -22.53 -12.69
CA ALA A 239 14.46 -22.22 -11.85
C ALA A 239 13.64 -21.07 -12.43
N GLY A 240 12.31 -21.22 -12.47
CA GLY A 240 11.42 -20.23 -13.08
C GLY A 240 11.61 -20.02 -14.59
N PHE A 241 12.27 -20.93 -15.33
CA PHE A 241 12.52 -20.75 -16.77
C PHE A 241 11.24 -20.55 -17.59
N ARG A 242 11.19 -19.43 -18.31
CA ARG A 242 10.15 -19.04 -19.27
C ARG A 242 10.83 -18.52 -20.55
N PRO A 243 10.38 -18.89 -21.76
CA PRO A 243 11.04 -18.46 -23.00
C PRO A 243 11.17 -16.95 -23.18
N GLY A 244 10.17 -16.17 -22.73
CA GLY A 244 10.14 -14.71 -22.88
C GLY A 244 11.04 -13.92 -21.91
N THR A 245 11.57 -14.55 -20.86
CA THR A 245 12.46 -13.90 -19.87
C THR A 245 13.81 -14.64 -19.75
N LYS A 246 14.15 -15.48 -20.73
CA LYS A 246 15.39 -16.29 -20.72
C LYS A 246 16.67 -15.45 -20.59
N GLU A 247 16.67 -14.23 -21.14
CA GLU A 247 17.84 -13.35 -21.17
C GLU A 247 18.19 -12.72 -19.82
N ILE A 248 17.23 -12.67 -18.88
CA ILE A 248 17.44 -12.22 -17.50
C ILE A 248 17.52 -13.37 -16.50
N LEU A 249 17.56 -14.62 -16.97
CA LEU A 249 17.56 -15.81 -16.10
C LEU A 249 18.91 -16.55 -16.11
N PHE A 250 19.72 -16.21 -15.11
CA PHE A 250 20.97 -16.87 -14.75
C PHE A 250 21.23 -16.62 -13.25
N PRO A 251 21.94 -17.52 -12.54
CA PRO A 251 22.37 -17.24 -11.18
C PRO A 251 23.34 -16.06 -11.16
N LEU A 252 23.17 -15.13 -10.21
CA LEU A 252 24.25 -14.21 -9.86
C LEU A 252 25.35 -14.98 -9.13
N LEU A 253 26.60 -14.71 -9.49
CA LEU A 253 27.76 -15.36 -8.90
C LEU A 253 28.38 -14.39 -7.89
N ALA A 254 28.36 -14.76 -6.60
CA ALA A 254 28.93 -13.94 -5.54
C ALA A 254 30.47 -13.99 -5.55
N ASP A 255 31.11 -12.84 -5.25
CA ASP A 255 32.54 -12.71 -5.01
C ASP A 255 32.84 -12.69 -3.50
N ARG A 256 32.11 -11.85 -2.75
CA ARG A 256 32.29 -11.66 -1.30
C ARG A 256 30.99 -11.28 -0.59
N THR A 257 30.94 -11.50 0.71
CA THR A 257 29.87 -11.04 1.61
C THR A 257 30.45 -10.51 2.92
N ASP A 258 29.72 -9.61 3.58
CA ASP A 258 30.10 -9.00 4.87
C ASP A 258 28.87 -8.41 5.57
N GLY A 259 28.62 -8.74 6.85
CA GLY A 259 27.43 -8.26 7.57
C GLY A 259 26.10 -8.62 6.88
N ALA A 260 25.32 -7.61 6.48
CA ALA A 260 24.09 -7.76 5.69
C ALA A 260 24.30 -7.60 4.16
N GLN A 261 25.55 -7.52 3.69
CA GLN A 261 25.88 -7.11 2.32
C GLN A 261 26.49 -8.26 1.52
N LEU A 262 26.16 -8.30 0.23
CA LEU A 262 26.70 -9.23 -0.78
C LEU A 262 27.25 -8.44 -1.97
N TRP A 263 28.30 -8.95 -2.61
CA TRP A 263 28.82 -8.44 -3.87
C TRP A 263 28.91 -9.55 -4.91
N ASP A 264 28.46 -9.28 -6.14
CA ASP A 264 28.67 -10.19 -7.28
C ASP A 264 30.05 -10.00 -7.93
N ILE A 265 30.44 -10.93 -8.79
CA ILE A 265 31.69 -10.91 -9.56
C ILE A 265 31.76 -9.78 -10.61
N ASP A 266 30.68 -9.03 -10.82
CA ASP A 266 30.63 -7.82 -11.64
C ASP A 266 30.84 -6.55 -10.77
N GLY A 267 30.96 -6.71 -9.44
CA GLY A 267 31.22 -5.65 -8.47
C GLY A 267 29.96 -4.98 -7.91
N ASN A 268 28.76 -5.43 -8.31
CA ASN A 268 27.50 -4.87 -7.82
C ASN A 268 27.34 -5.19 -6.33
N ARG A 269 26.97 -4.19 -5.53
CA ARG A 269 26.59 -4.37 -4.11
C ARG A 269 25.10 -4.65 -4.00
N PHE A 270 24.73 -5.55 -3.10
CA PHE A 270 23.36 -5.85 -2.72
C PHE A 270 23.21 -5.92 -1.19
N ILE A 271 22.05 -5.52 -0.68
CA ILE A 271 21.57 -5.92 0.64
C ILE A 271 21.05 -7.36 0.51
N ASP A 272 21.59 -8.29 1.29
CA ASP A 272 21.24 -9.71 1.21
C ASP A 272 20.03 -10.04 2.09
N ILE A 273 18.84 -10.16 1.50
CA ILE A 273 17.65 -10.68 2.19
C ILE A 273 17.46 -12.19 1.99
N THR A 274 18.43 -12.89 1.40
CA THR A 274 18.49 -14.36 1.35
C THR A 274 19.22 -14.94 2.56
N MET A 275 20.28 -14.26 3.04
CA MET A 275 21.12 -14.63 4.20
C MET A 275 21.46 -16.12 4.25
N GLY A 276 21.94 -16.68 3.13
CA GLY A 276 22.28 -18.10 3.01
C GLY A 276 21.09 -19.04 3.22
N PHE A 277 19.91 -18.68 2.68
CA PHE A 277 18.65 -19.41 2.87
C PHE A 277 18.19 -19.48 4.33
N GLY A 278 18.60 -18.52 5.16
CA GLY A 278 18.32 -18.42 6.59
C GLY A 278 19.46 -18.87 7.52
N VAL A 279 20.60 -19.33 6.98
CA VAL A 279 21.82 -19.69 7.74
C VAL A 279 22.38 -18.52 8.54
N HIS A 280 22.51 -17.36 7.92
CA HIS A 280 23.28 -16.25 8.48
C HIS A 280 22.44 -15.35 9.40
N LEU A 281 21.88 -15.91 10.47
CA LEU A 281 21.17 -15.15 11.52
C LEU A 281 22.01 -13.98 12.05
N LEU A 282 23.31 -14.22 12.25
CA LEU A 282 24.25 -13.30 12.86
C LEU A 282 25.03 -12.44 11.83
N GLY A 283 24.55 -12.41 10.58
CA GLY A 283 25.25 -11.79 9.45
C GLY A 283 26.28 -12.71 8.77
N HIS A 284 26.87 -12.20 7.69
CA HIS A 284 27.96 -12.83 6.96
C HIS A 284 29.30 -12.67 7.68
N GLY A 285 30.07 -13.75 7.75
CA GLY A 285 31.42 -13.80 8.31
C GLY A 285 31.62 -13.20 9.72
N PRO A 286 30.76 -13.45 10.74
CA PRO A 286 30.84 -12.75 12.03
C PRO A 286 32.21 -12.95 12.69
N ALA A 287 32.82 -11.87 13.18
CA ALA A 287 34.23 -11.87 13.56
C ALA A 287 34.60 -12.92 14.62
N PHE A 288 33.74 -13.15 15.60
CA PHE A 288 33.95 -14.16 16.65
C PHE A 288 33.93 -15.61 16.11
N VAL A 289 32.95 -15.94 15.24
CA VAL A 289 32.90 -17.23 14.54
C VAL A 289 34.11 -17.41 13.62
N LYS A 290 34.40 -16.39 12.80
CA LYS A 290 35.50 -16.38 11.83
C LYS A 290 36.87 -16.59 12.48
N SER A 291 37.13 -15.94 13.63
CA SER A 291 38.38 -16.11 14.38
C SER A 291 38.55 -17.55 14.88
N LYS A 292 37.52 -18.18 15.47
CA LYS A 292 37.61 -19.59 15.92
C LYS A 292 37.70 -20.59 14.77
N MET A 293 37.11 -20.27 13.62
CA MET A 293 37.35 -21.04 12.40
C MET A 293 38.82 -20.98 11.93
N ILE A 294 39.46 -19.81 12.02
CA ILE A 294 40.89 -19.65 11.68
C ILE A 294 41.79 -20.38 12.69
N GLU A 295 41.52 -20.26 13.99
CA GLU A 295 42.23 -21.03 15.04
C GLU A 295 42.12 -22.55 14.81
N GLN A 296 40.92 -23.05 14.48
CA GLN A 296 40.72 -24.46 14.17
C GLN A 296 41.50 -24.88 12.92
N ILE A 297 41.55 -24.07 11.86
CA ILE A 297 42.34 -24.37 10.65
C ILE A 297 43.84 -24.44 10.97
N GLN A 298 44.35 -23.56 11.84
CA GLN A 298 45.76 -23.57 12.28
C GLN A 298 46.13 -24.82 13.08
N THR A 299 45.19 -25.41 13.83
CA THR A 299 45.38 -26.69 14.53
C THR A 299 45.06 -27.92 13.68
N GLY A 300 44.59 -27.72 12.44
CA GLY A 300 44.21 -28.78 11.50
C GLY A 300 42.78 -29.29 11.70
N MET A 301 42.37 -30.21 10.82
CA MET A 301 41.00 -30.76 10.80
C MET A 301 41.05 -32.30 10.73
N PRO A 302 41.40 -32.99 11.84
CA PRO A 302 41.44 -34.45 11.87
C PRO A 302 40.03 -35.02 11.66
N ILE A 303 39.92 -35.96 10.72
CA ILE A 303 38.69 -36.74 10.44
C ILE A 303 39.00 -38.21 10.73
N GLY A 304 38.10 -38.89 11.42
CA GLY A 304 38.29 -40.24 11.96
C GLY A 304 38.21 -40.25 13.49
N PRO A 305 39.13 -39.55 14.21
CA PRO A 305 38.92 -39.19 15.61
C PRO A 305 37.70 -38.29 15.78
N GLN A 306 37.11 -38.27 16.98
CA GLN A 306 36.02 -37.33 17.30
C GLN A 306 36.58 -35.93 17.59
N SER A 307 35.86 -34.88 17.19
CA SER A 307 36.16 -33.51 17.63
C SER A 307 35.84 -33.35 19.13
N PRO A 308 36.76 -32.81 19.96
CA PRO A 308 36.51 -32.60 21.39
C PRO A 308 35.39 -31.57 21.64
N LEU A 309 35.10 -30.71 20.67
CA LEU A 309 34.05 -29.70 20.76
C LEU A 309 32.63 -30.28 20.62
N ALA A 310 32.48 -31.51 20.10
CA ALA A 310 31.16 -32.09 19.84
C ALA A 310 30.30 -32.26 21.10
N GLY A 311 30.92 -32.54 22.26
CA GLY A 311 30.24 -32.58 23.55
C GLY A 311 29.69 -31.21 23.95
N ARG A 312 30.50 -30.14 23.84
CA ARG A 312 30.10 -28.76 24.15
C ARG A 312 29.00 -28.26 23.22
N VAL A 313 29.02 -28.61 21.93
CA VAL A 313 27.90 -28.29 21.01
C VAL A 313 26.62 -29.02 21.42
N ALA A 314 26.70 -30.29 21.82
CA ALA A 314 25.53 -31.05 22.27
C ALA A 314 24.94 -30.44 23.56
N GLU A 315 25.79 -30.15 24.54
CA GLU A 315 25.46 -29.46 25.81
C GLU A 315 24.70 -28.15 25.54
N LEU A 316 25.28 -27.25 24.75
CA LEU A 316 24.65 -25.97 24.36
C LEU A 316 23.29 -26.16 23.66
N VAL A 317 23.15 -27.17 22.78
CA VAL A 317 21.86 -27.48 22.16
C VAL A 317 20.85 -27.98 23.19
N THR A 318 21.25 -28.84 24.14
CA THR A 318 20.36 -29.31 25.21
C THR A 318 19.95 -28.19 26.18
N GLU A 319 20.88 -27.29 26.54
CA GLU A 319 20.61 -26.11 27.38
C GLU A 319 19.60 -25.16 26.72
N LEU A 320 19.79 -24.84 25.43
CA LEU A 320 18.94 -23.90 24.70
C LEU A 320 17.58 -24.49 24.32
N THR A 321 17.52 -25.77 23.94
CA THR A 321 16.27 -26.39 23.44
C THR A 321 15.48 -27.12 24.51
N GLY A 322 16.11 -27.55 25.62
CA GLY A 322 15.48 -28.39 26.63
C GLY A 322 15.29 -29.86 26.23
N HIS A 323 16.00 -30.32 25.19
CA HIS A 323 16.07 -31.75 24.82
C HIS A 323 17.13 -32.51 25.63
N GLU A 324 17.06 -33.85 25.65
CA GLU A 324 17.87 -34.71 26.52
C GLU A 324 19.16 -35.21 25.85
N ARG A 325 19.13 -35.53 24.55
CA ARG A 325 20.27 -36.04 23.77
C ARG A 325 20.35 -35.37 22.39
N VAL A 326 21.51 -35.48 21.73
CA VAL A 326 21.80 -34.91 20.39
C VAL A 326 22.64 -35.87 19.55
N VAL A 327 22.34 -35.99 18.25
CA VAL A 327 23.19 -36.66 17.24
C VAL A 327 23.42 -35.76 16.02
N PHE A 328 24.65 -35.74 15.50
CA PHE A 328 25.10 -34.83 14.44
C PHE A 328 25.17 -35.48 13.05
N CYS A 329 24.58 -34.80 12.08
CA CYS A 329 24.56 -35.12 10.64
C CYS A 329 25.28 -34.02 9.83
N ASN A 330 25.40 -34.20 8.51
CA ASN A 330 26.07 -33.25 7.61
C ASN A 330 25.11 -32.22 7.01
N SER A 331 23.80 -32.49 7.03
CA SER A 331 22.76 -31.61 6.49
C SER A 331 21.40 -31.79 7.17
N GLY A 332 20.49 -30.83 6.96
CA GLY A 332 19.09 -30.93 7.40
C GLY A 332 18.36 -32.14 6.80
N THR A 333 18.60 -32.47 5.52
CA THR A 333 18.04 -33.68 4.88
C THR A 333 18.49 -34.96 5.59
N GLU A 334 19.74 -35.03 6.04
CA GLU A 334 20.22 -36.18 6.82
C GLU A 334 19.62 -36.22 8.22
N ALA A 335 19.38 -35.06 8.85
CA ALA A 335 18.72 -34.98 10.14
C ALA A 335 17.27 -35.48 10.07
N THR A 336 16.47 -35.01 9.11
CA THR A 336 15.08 -35.45 8.91
C THR A 336 14.98 -36.93 8.51
N MET A 337 15.87 -37.40 7.63
CA MET A 337 16.02 -38.83 7.31
C MET A 337 16.35 -39.68 8.55
N THR A 338 17.28 -39.22 9.39
CA THR A 338 17.72 -39.95 10.60
C THR A 338 16.62 -39.97 11.66
N ALA A 339 15.94 -38.85 11.88
CA ALA A 339 14.83 -38.74 12.82
C ALA A 339 13.65 -39.67 12.46
N VAL A 340 13.30 -39.78 11.17
CA VAL A 340 12.30 -40.76 10.70
C VAL A 340 12.77 -42.21 10.90
N ARG A 341 14.05 -42.50 10.68
CA ARG A 341 14.60 -43.86 10.91
C ARG A 341 14.55 -44.24 12.39
N LEU A 342 14.91 -43.31 13.28
CA LEU A 342 14.80 -43.49 14.73
C LEU A 342 13.35 -43.68 15.18
N ALA A 343 12.42 -42.87 14.67
CA ALA A 343 11.00 -42.99 15.02
C ALA A 343 10.40 -44.34 14.59
N ARG A 344 10.73 -44.83 13.39
CA ARG A 344 10.33 -46.17 12.92
C ARG A 344 10.90 -47.28 13.79
N ALA A 345 12.18 -47.20 14.16
CA ALA A 345 12.82 -48.19 15.04
C ALA A 345 12.23 -48.19 16.46
N HIS A 346 12.01 -47.00 17.04
CA HIS A 346 11.45 -46.85 18.39
C HIS A 346 9.99 -47.31 18.50
N THR A 347 9.17 -47.09 17.48
CA THR A 347 7.74 -47.46 17.49
C THR A 347 7.43 -48.84 16.91
N GLY A 348 8.32 -49.41 16.10
CA GLY A 348 8.06 -50.62 15.31
C GLY A 348 7.06 -50.42 14.16
N ARG A 349 6.72 -49.17 13.82
CA ARG A 349 5.68 -48.80 12.83
C ARG A 349 6.29 -48.30 11.52
N SER A 350 5.54 -48.37 10.43
CA SER A 350 6.02 -47.99 9.08
C SER A 350 5.61 -46.59 8.64
N LYS A 351 4.35 -46.16 8.85
CA LYS A 351 3.85 -44.94 8.22
C LYS A 351 4.44 -43.68 8.86
N ILE A 352 4.65 -42.65 8.05
CA ILE A 352 4.89 -41.28 8.51
C ILE A 352 3.81 -40.35 7.95
N VAL A 353 3.55 -39.26 8.66
CA VAL A 353 2.68 -38.18 8.20
C VAL A 353 3.52 -36.95 7.93
N VAL A 354 3.40 -36.42 6.71
CA VAL A 354 3.92 -35.11 6.30
C VAL A 354 2.74 -34.19 5.97
N PHE A 355 2.98 -32.88 5.97
CA PHE A 355 1.99 -31.90 5.58
C PHE A 355 2.26 -31.28 4.21
N SER A 356 1.19 -30.96 3.47
CA SER A 356 1.24 -30.24 2.20
C SER A 356 1.98 -28.92 2.35
N GLU A 357 2.77 -28.53 1.36
CA GLU A 357 3.58 -27.28 1.35
C GLU A 357 4.76 -27.21 2.36
N SER A 358 4.90 -28.15 3.30
CA SER A 358 6.07 -28.28 4.20
C SER A 358 7.31 -28.83 3.48
N TYR A 359 8.51 -28.34 3.82
CA TYR A 359 9.77 -28.80 3.21
C TYR A 359 10.74 -29.45 4.20
N HIS A 360 10.89 -30.78 4.10
CA HIS A 360 11.71 -31.62 5.01
C HIS A 360 13.05 -32.10 4.42
N GLY A 361 13.61 -31.32 3.48
CA GLY A 361 14.81 -31.69 2.74
C GLY A 361 14.51 -32.50 1.48
N THR A 362 15.46 -33.35 1.08
CA THR A 362 15.45 -34.09 -0.20
C THR A 362 15.58 -35.61 -0.03
N PHE A 363 15.12 -36.16 1.10
CA PHE A 363 15.01 -37.61 1.28
C PHE A 363 13.73 -38.09 0.58
N ASP A 364 13.85 -39.10 -0.29
CA ASP A 364 12.77 -39.63 -1.14
C ASP A 364 11.44 -39.84 -0.41
N GLY A 365 11.48 -40.31 0.85
CA GLY A 365 10.27 -40.56 1.65
C GLY A 365 9.41 -39.33 1.92
N PHE A 366 9.97 -38.10 1.86
CA PHE A 366 9.20 -36.86 1.98
C PHE A 366 8.71 -36.32 0.62
N LEU A 367 9.22 -36.84 -0.50
CA LEU A 367 8.97 -36.32 -1.85
C LEU A 367 7.69 -36.92 -2.45
N ALA A 368 6.59 -36.74 -1.70
CA ALA A 368 5.27 -37.30 -1.95
C ALA A 368 4.20 -36.21 -2.15
N ARG A 369 3.12 -36.56 -2.86
CA ARG A 369 1.87 -35.80 -2.98
C ARG A 369 0.71 -36.60 -2.36
N ALA A 370 -0.35 -35.92 -1.95
CA ALA A 370 -1.57 -36.57 -1.50
C ALA A 370 -2.18 -37.46 -2.58
N SER A 371 -2.77 -38.59 -2.17
CA SER A 371 -3.55 -39.45 -3.07
C SER A 371 -4.83 -38.72 -3.50
N ALA A 372 -5.26 -38.94 -4.74
CA ALA A 372 -6.48 -38.32 -5.27
C ALA A 372 -7.78 -39.02 -4.82
N ALA A 373 -7.68 -40.13 -4.08
CA ALA A 373 -8.81 -40.86 -3.51
C ALA A 373 -8.89 -40.63 -1.98
N PRO A 374 -9.90 -39.89 -1.48
CA PRO A 374 -10.13 -39.77 -0.04
C PRO A 374 -10.84 -41.04 0.47
N GLY A 375 -10.10 -41.90 1.16
CA GLY A 375 -10.57 -43.19 1.68
C GLY A 375 -9.52 -44.28 1.52
N GLU A 376 -9.56 -45.30 2.39
CA GLU A 376 -8.74 -46.52 2.31
C GLU A 376 -7.21 -46.33 2.22
N GLY A 377 -6.64 -45.59 3.17
CA GLY A 377 -5.24 -45.79 3.63
C GLY A 377 -4.10 -45.63 2.62
N ALA A 378 -4.38 -45.06 1.44
CA ALA A 378 -3.44 -45.01 0.31
C ALA A 378 -2.20 -44.15 0.59
N GLY A 379 -1.03 -44.71 0.29
CA GLY A 379 0.26 -44.03 0.38
C GLY A 379 0.42 -42.87 -0.59
N GLY A 380 1.34 -41.96 -0.27
CA GLY A 380 1.64 -40.77 -1.06
C GLY A 380 2.19 -41.10 -2.45
N ILE A 381 1.87 -40.24 -3.42
CA ILE A 381 2.25 -40.39 -4.83
C ILE A 381 3.57 -39.66 -5.08
N SER A 382 4.54 -40.32 -5.73
CA SER A 382 5.85 -39.73 -6.04
C SER A 382 5.74 -38.38 -6.80
N VAL A 383 6.41 -37.33 -6.31
CA VAL A 383 6.36 -35.98 -6.92
C VAL A 383 7.06 -35.90 -8.29
N GLY A 384 7.96 -36.83 -8.62
CA GLY A 384 8.90 -36.64 -9.71
C GLY A 384 9.63 -37.89 -10.21
N ARG A 385 10.27 -37.76 -11.37
CA ARG A 385 11.05 -38.84 -11.99
C ARG A 385 12.29 -39.15 -11.15
N GLY A 386 12.56 -40.44 -10.93
CA GLY A 386 13.71 -40.93 -10.16
C GLY A 386 13.33 -41.47 -8.78
N ILE A 387 12.37 -40.81 -8.12
CA ILE A 387 11.84 -41.23 -6.81
C ILE A 387 10.92 -42.43 -7.01
N GLN A 388 11.24 -43.56 -6.37
CA GLN A 388 10.44 -44.78 -6.50
C GLN A 388 9.12 -44.65 -5.72
N GLN A 389 8.03 -45.17 -6.28
CA GLN A 389 6.73 -45.16 -5.60
C GLN A 389 6.74 -45.98 -4.29
N SER A 390 7.58 -47.01 -4.20
CA SER A 390 7.86 -47.77 -2.99
C SER A 390 8.52 -46.95 -1.86
N SER A 391 9.23 -45.86 -2.18
CA SER A 391 9.87 -45.00 -1.18
C SER A 391 8.89 -44.05 -0.48
N VAL A 392 7.73 -43.80 -1.09
CA VAL A 392 6.68 -42.87 -0.61
C VAL A 392 5.36 -43.57 -0.22
N GLN A 393 5.26 -44.88 -0.44
CA GLN A 393 4.07 -45.68 -0.08
C GLN A 393 3.70 -45.60 1.41
N ASP A 394 4.70 -45.43 2.28
CA ASP A 394 4.56 -45.33 3.74
C ASP A 394 4.44 -43.87 4.21
N THR A 395 4.11 -42.94 3.32
CA THR A 395 4.04 -41.49 3.60
C THR A 395 2.64 -40.97 3.34
N LEU A 396 1.91 -40.61 4.40
CA LEU A 396 0.62 -39.92 4.31
C LEU A 396 0.87 -38.40 4.17
N VAL A 397 0.30 -37.78 3.14
CA VAL A 397 0.39 -36.33 2.90
C VAL A 397 -0.96 -35.70 3.23
N LEU A 398 -1.02 -34.87 4.28
CA LEU A 398 -2.26 -34.26 4.79
C LEU A 398 -2.21 -32.73 4.67
N GLU A 399 -3.35 -32.04 4.76
CA GLU A 399 -3.39 -30.56 4.70
C GLU A 399 -3.06 -29.94 6.06
N TYR A 400 -2.21 -28.90 6.11
CA TYR A 400 -1.75 -28.30 7.37
C TYR A 400 -2.77 -27.37 8.00
N GLY A 401 -3.02 -27.52 9.31
CA GLY A 401 -3.99 -26.71 10.07
C GLY A 401 -5.44 -27.21 10.02
N GLU A 402 -5.74 -28.28 9.27
CA GLU A 402 -7.10 -28.75 9.00
C GLU A 402 -7.56 -29.88 9.95
N GLN A 403 -8.79 -29.80 10.47
CA GLN A 403 -9.34 -30.80 11.41
C GLN A 403 -9.36 -32.22 10.84
N LEU A 404 -9.70 -32.36 9.55
CA LEU A 404 -9.73 -33.64 8.84
C LEU A 404 -8.36 -34.36 8.88
N SER A 405 -7.26 -33.60 8.92
CA SER A 405 -5.92 -34.16 9.07
C SER A 405 -5.71 -34.76 10.46
N LEU A 406 -6.17 -34.08 11.52
CA LEU A 406 -6.12 -34.60 12.90
C LEU A 406 -6.94 -35.88 13.05
N ASP A 407 -8.14 -35.90 12.47
CA ASP A 407 -9.03 -37.07 12.51
C ASP A 407 -8.50 -38.25 11.68
N THR A 408 -7.81 -37.97 10.57
CA THR A 408 -7.09 -38.99 9.78
C THR A 408 -5.91 -39.59 10.57
N ILE A 409 -5.19 -38.78 11.34
CA ILE A 409 -4.09 -39.23 12.20
C ILE A 409 -4.63 -40.09 13.35
N ARG A 410 -5.74 -39.69 13.99
CA ARG A 410 -6.46 -40.52 14.98
C ARG A 410 -6.87 -41.87 14.40
N ALA A 411 -7.45 -41.90 13.19
CA ALA A 411 -7.96 -43.11 12.57
C ALA A 411 -6.88 -44.13 12.16
N GLN A 412 -5.65 -43.69 11.87
CA GLN A 412 -4.52 -44.55 11.48
C GLN A 412 -3.42 -44.61 12.55
N ALA A 413 -3.70 -44.18 13.78
CA ALA A 413 -2.71 -43.93 14.83
C ALA A 413 -1.79 -45.12 15.15
N SER A 414 -2.30 -46.35 15.08
CA SER A 414 -1.55 -47.59 15.32
C SER A 414 -0.48 -47.90 14.27
N GLU A 415 -0.59 -47.36 13.06
CA GLU A 415 0.33 -47.60 11.94
C GLU A 415 1.38 -46.50 11.76
N ILE A 416 1.19 -45.35 12.40
CA ILE A 416 2.02 -44.15 12.23
C ILE A 416 3.17 -44.16 13.26
N ALA A 417 4.40 -44.18 12.75
CA ALA A 417 5.63 -44.03 13.53
C ALA A 417 5.89 -42.59 13.96
N ALA A 418 5.68 -41.64 13.04
CA ALA A 418 5.92 -40.22 13.28
C ALA A 418 4.94 -39.32 12.53
N VAL A 419 4.63 -38.17 13.14
CA VAL A 419 4.13 -36.99 12.42
C VAL A 419 5.26 -35.97 12.38
N ILE A 420 5.73 -35.61 11.18
CA ILE A 420 6.73 -34.55 10.97
C ILE A 420 6.04 -33.23 10.59
N VAL A 421 6.46 -32.14 11.23
CA VAL A 421 5.85 -30.82 11.11
C VAL A 421 6.91 -29.74 10.89
N GLU A 422 6.74 -28.86 9.89
CA GLU A 422 7.45 -27.59 9.80
C GLU A 422 6.61 -26.58 10.61
N PRO A 423 7.00 -26.21 11.87
CA PRO A 423 6.03 -25.67 12.85
C PRO A 423 5.38 -24.36 12.41
N VAL A 424 6.13 -23.54 11.68
CA VAL A 424 5.60 -22.52 10.78
C VAL A 424 6.18 -22.80 9.40
N GLN A 425 5.32 -23.20 8.47
CA GLN A 425 5.72 -23.54 7.11
C GLN A 425 6.41 -22.35 6.45
N SER A 426 7.65 -22.53 6.01
CA SER A 426 8.44 -21.42 5.49
C SER A 426 7.89 -20.82 4.20
N ARG A 427 6.92 -21.46 3.55
CA ARG A 427 6.18 -20.96 2.37
C ARG A 427 4.97 -20.11 2.74
N ARG A 428 4.43 -20.26 3.95
CA ARG A 428 3.22 -19.61 4.48
C ARG A 428 3.47 -19.09 5.91
N PRO A 429 4.38 -18.10 6.10
CA PRO A 429 4.80 -17.69 7.44
C PRO A 429 3.69 -17.07 8.31
N ALA A 430 2.56 -16.64 7.73
CA ALA A 430 1.38 -16.23 8.50
C ALA A 430 0.53 -17.41 9.04
N LEU A 431 0.74 -18.65 8.58
CA LEU A 431 0.06 -19.82 9.10
C LEU A 431 0.80 -20.34 10.34
N GLN A 432 0.33 -19.93 11.52
CA GLN A 432 0.93 -20.22 12.83
C GLN A 432 -0.12 -20.93 13.73
N PRO A 433 -0.53 -22.18 13.42
CA PRO A 433 -1.77 -22.74 13.92
C PRO A 433 -1.58 -23.43 15.30
N GLN A 434 -1.34 -22.64 16.35
CA GLN A 434 -0.99 -23.14 17.68
C GLN A 434 -2.02 -24.14 18.26
N ALA A 435 -3.32 -23.91 18.05
CA ALA A 435 -4.37 -24.83 18.51
C ALA A 435 -4.27 -26.22 17.85
N PHE A 436 -4.09 -26.25 16.52
CA PHE A 436 -3.85 -27.48 15.76
C PHE A 436 -2.57 -28.19 16.22
N LEU A 437 -1.48 -27.44 16.46
CA LEU A 437 -0.22 -27.98 16.98
C LEU A 437 -0.39 -28.61 18.38
N ALA A 438 -1.20 -28.00 19.24
CA ALA A 438 -1.48 -28.51 20.59
C ALA A 438 -2.37 -29.76 20.56
N GLU A 439 -3.43 -29.77 19.74
CA GLU A 439 -4.29 -30.96 19.55
C GLU A 439 -3.49 -32.12 18.91
N LEU A 440 -2.66 -31.82 17.92
CA LEU A 440 -1.74 -32.78 17.31
C LEU A 440 -0.71 -33.31 18.31
N ARG A 441 -0.25 -32.48 19.26
CA ARG A 441 0.64 -32.95 20.35
C ARG A 441 -0.06 -33.96 21.24
N ALA A 442 -1.31 -33.71 21.62
CA ALA A 442 -2.09 -34.63 22.43
C ALA A 442 -2.33 -35.97 21.69
N ILE A 443 -2.80 -35.91 20.43
CA ILE A 443 -3.02 -37.10 19.60
C ILE A 443 -1.75 -37.95 19.49
N THR A 444 -0.60 -37.31 19.21
CA THR A 444 0.68 -38.03 19.05
C THR A 444 1.16 -38.65 20.36
N HIS A 445 1.10 -37.90 21.47
CA HIS A 445 1.42 -38.39 22.81
C HIS A 445 0.58 -39.61 23.20
N ASP A 446 -0.74 -39.49 23.16
CA ASP A 446 -1.67 -40.53 23.65
C ASP A 446 -1.66 -41.79 22.77
N SER A 447 -1.23 -41.64 21.50
CA SER A 447 -1.10 -42.75 20.53
C SER A 447 0.29 -43.40 20.50
N GLY A 448 1.26 -42.89 21.26
CA GLY A 448 2.66 -43.32 21.17
C GLY A 448 3.28 -43.09 19.79
N ILE A 449 2.87 -42.03 19.09
CA ILE A 449 3.44 -41.59 17.80
C ILE A 449 4.53 -40.56 18.11
N VAL A 450 5.70 -40.68 17.47
CA VAL A 450 6.79 -39.71 17.66
C VAL A 450 6.40 -38.38 17.01
N PHE A 451 6.25 -37.33 17.83
CA PHE A 451 6.05 -35.98 17.33
C PHE A 451 7.42 -35.38 16.94
N LEU A 452 7.61 -35.12 15.65
CA LEU A 452 8.88 -34.70 15.07
C LEU A 452 8.78 -33.28 14.51
N TRP A 453 9.54 -32.33 15.06
CA TRP A 453 9.53 -30.94 14.59
C TRP A 453 10.74 -30.65 13.70
N ASP A 454 10.47 -30.13 12.50
CA ASP A 454 11.51 -29.66 11.59
C ASP A 454 11.83 -28.19 11.86
N GLU A 455 12.73 -27.99 12.81
CA GLU A 455 13.27 -26.70 13.25
C GLU A 455 14.48 -26.25 12.39
N VAL A 456 14.71 -26.85 11.21
CA VAL A 456 15.83 -26.50 10.29
C VAL A 456 15.67 -25.09 9.66
N ILE A 457 14.59 -24.36 9.94
CA ILE A 457 14.43 -22.92 9.65
C ILE A 457 14.09 -22.10 10.89
N THR A 458 13.19 -22.60 11.75
CA THR A 458 12.66 -21.87 12.91
C THR A 458 13.52 -21.99 14.16
N GLY A 459 14.28 -23.07 14.29
CA GLY A 459 15.18 -23.35 15.40
C GLY A 459 16.26 -22.30 15.51
N PHE A 460 16.45 -21.77 16.73
CA PHE A 460 17.35 -20.64 17.01
C PHE A 460 17.02 -19.34 16.24
N ARG A 461 15.89 -19.23 15.51
CA ARG A 461 15.53 -18.02 14.72
C ARG A 461 14.41 -17.18 15.33
N ILE A 462 13.35 -17.80 15.84
CA ILE A 462 12.23 -17.07 16.46
C ILE A 462 12.54 -16.74 17.94
N ALA A 463 13.18 -17.68 18.62
CA ALA A 463 13.59 -17.66 20.02
C ALA A 463 14.81 -18.59 20.19
N PRO A 464 15.54 -18.56 21.32
CA PRO A 464 16.70 -19.42 21.56
C PRO A 464 16.38 -20.92 21.43
N GLY A 465 15.27 -21.36 22.02
CA GLY A 465 14.74 -22.73 21.95
C GLY A 465 13.85 -23.02 20.75
N GLY A 466 13.87 -22.16 19.72
CA GLY A 466 13.12 -22.36 18.47
C GLY A 466 11.61 -22.14 18.59
N ALA A 467 10.86 -22.70 17.64
CA ALA A 467 9.40 -22.64 17.65
C ALA A 467 8.78 -23.38 18.85
N GLN A 468 9.46 -24.40 19.39
CA GLN A 468 8.99 -25.12 20.59
C GLN A 468 8.85 -24.20 21.81
N GLU A 469 9.80 -23.27 22.00
CA GLU A 469 9.71 -22.23 23.02
C GLU A 469 8.56 -21.26 22.71
N HIS A 470 8.52 -20.75 21.47
CA HIS A 470 7.52 -19.77 21.03
C HIS A 470 6.07 -20.25 21.19
N PHE A 471 5.76 -21.50 20.83
CA PHE A 471 4.42 -22.07 20.97
C PHE A 471 4.14 -22.71 22.33
N GLY A 472 5.16 -22.91 23.17
CA GLY A 472 5.05 -23.66 24.44
C GLY A 472 4.82 -25.17 24.27
N ILE A 473 5.18 -25.75 23.12
CA ILE A 473 4.90 -27.14 22.75
C ILE A 473 6.22 -27.92 22.59
N ARG A 474 6.34 -29.07 23.25
CA ARG A 474 7.54 -29.91 23.21
C ARG A 474 7.37 -31.14 22.32
N ALA A 475 8.22 -31.26 21.31
CA ALA A 475 8.33 -32.42 20.43
C ALA A 475 9.08 -33.59 21.12
N ASP A 476 8.94 -34.80 20.59
CA ASP A 476 9.69 -35.98 21.04
C ASP A 476 11.09 -36.04 20.39
N LEU A 477 11.16 -35.60 19.13
CA LEU A 477 12.38 -35.30 18.38
C LEU A 477 12.22 -33.94 17.69
N ALA A 478 13.33 -33.23 17.48
CA ALA A 478 13.39 -32.09 16.59
C ALA A 478 14.69 -32.08 15.76
N THR A 479 14.60 -31.63 14.51
CA THR A 479 15.73 -31.53 13.59
C THR A 479 16.16 -30.10 13.41
N TYR A 480 17.48 -29.86 13.48
CA TYR A 480 18.07 -28.53 13.36
C TYR A 480 19.19 -28.54 12.32
N GLY A 481 19.52 -27.34 11.83
CA GLY A 481 20.53 -27.11 10.81
C GLY A 481 20.65 -25.60 10.58
N LYS A 482 21.18 -25.22 9.41
CA LYS A 482 21.38 -23.81 9.02
C LYS A 482 22.16 -22.99 10.07
N ILE A 483 21.45 -22.29 10.95
CA ILE A 483 21.99 -21.34 11.94
C ILE A 483 23.02 -22.03 12.85
N VAL A 484 22.71 -23.23 13.35
CA VAL A 484 23.60 -23.96 14.27
C VAL A 484 24.97 -24.32 13.68
N GLY A 485 25.17 -24.17 12.36
CA GLY A 485 26.46 -24.37 11.70
C GLY A 485 27.36 -23.14 11.68
N GLY A 486 26.87 -21.95 12.04
CA GLY A 486 27.65 -20.70 11.94
C GLY A 486 28.13 -20.35 10.52
N GLY A 487 27.48 -20.90 9.49
CA GLY A 487 27.91 -20.85 8.08
C GLY A 487 28.50 -22.16 7.54
N MET A 488 28.84 -23.13 8.40
CA MET A 488 29.33 -24.45 7.98
C MET A 488 28.20 -25.47 7.74
N PRO A 489 28.39 -26.47 6.86
CA PRO A 489 27.44 -27.57 6.69
C PRO A 489 27.26 -28.38 7.98
N ILE A 490 26.01 -28.51 8.42
CA ILE A 490 25.62 -29.33 9.57
C ILE A 490 24.12 -29.69 9.47
N GLY A 491 23.75 -30.80 10.09
CA GLY A 491 22.41 -31.01 10.64
C GLY A 491 22.55 -31.70 12.00
N LEU A 492 21.48 -31.72 12.79
CA LEU A 492 21.41 -32.55 14.00
C LEU A 492 19.97 -32.95 14.32
N VAL A 493 19.83 -34.07 15.00
CA VAL A 493 18.57 -34.47 15.67
C VAL A 493 18.79 -34.32 17.17
N ALA A 494 17.89 -33.62 17.84
CA ALA A 494 17.83 -33.56 19.30
C ALA A 494 16.47 -34.10 19.77
N GLY A 495 16.37 -34.57 21.01
CA GLY A 495 15.11 -35.13 21.50
C GLY A 495 15.24 -35.94 22.78
N LYS A 496 14.24 -36.79 23.03
CA LYS A 496 14.19 -37.74 24.15
C LYS A 496 15.27 -38.81 24.03
N ALA A 497 15.87 -39.17 25.16
CA ALA A 497 16.87 -40.22 25.28
C ALA A 497 16.34 -41.55 24.73
N ALA A 498 15.19 -42.03 25.19
CA ALA A 498 14.60 -43.31 24.79
C ALA A 498 14.35 -43.49 23.27
N ILE A 499 14.42 -42.41 22.46
CA ILE A 499 14.37 -42.47 21.00
C ILE A 499 15.79 -42.37 20.41
N LEU A 500 16.62 -41.46 20.91
CA LEU A 500 18.01 -41.26 20.46
C LEU A 500 18.98 -42.35 20.92
N ASP A 501 18.61 -43.15 21.91
CA ASP A 501 19.27 -44.39 22.31
C ASP A 501 19.31 -45.41 21.15
N GLY A 502 18.46 -45.25 20.13
CA GLY A 502 18.58 -45.95 18.85
C GLY A 502 19.85 -45.61 18.05
N ILE A 503 20.69 -44.64 18.45
CA ILE A 503 21.97 -44.33 17.79
C ILE A 503 23.14 -45.17 18.35
N ASP A 504 23.18 -45.37 19.67
CA ASP A 504 24.33 -45.96 20.39
C ASP A 504 23.95 -47.08 21.39
N GLY A 505 22.66 -47.41 21.46
CA GLY A 505 22.07 -48.39 22.37
C GLY A 505 21.75 -47.84 23.78
N GLY A 506 21.87 -46.53 23.99
CA GLY A 506 21.59 -45.87 25.27
C GLY A 506 22.82 -45.66 26.14
N THR A 507 22.65 -45.02 27.30
CA THR A 507 23.77 -44.61 28.15
C THR A 507 24.27 -45.71 29.09
N TRP A 508 25.59 -45.85 29.21
CA TRP A 508 26.26 -46.67 30.22
C TRP A 508 27.41 -45.89 30.88
N GLN A 509 28.02 -46.46 31.91
CA GLN A 509 29.08 -45.87 32.71
C GLN A 509 30.32 -46.78 32.73
N TYR A 510 31.47 -46.25 33.17
CA TYR A 510 32.69 -47.03 33.38
C TYR A 510 32.86 -47.38 34.86
N GLY A 511 33.22 -48.63 35.15
CA GLY A 511 33.49 -49.10 36.51
C GLY A 511 32.35 -49.88 37.19
N ASP A 512 31.21 -50.03 36.52
CA ASP A 512 30.09 -50.86 36.96
C ASP A 512 29.80 -52.01 35.96
N GLN A 513 28.53 -52.44 35.85
CA GLN A 513 28.07 -53.50 34.93
C GLN A 513 26.99 -53.00 33.96
N SER A 514 26.88 -51.67 33.78
CA SER A 514 25.98 -51.08 32.79
C SER A 514 26.49 -51.30 31.36
N ALA A 515 25.57 -51.37 30.41
CA ALA A 515 25.84 -51.64 29.00
C ALA A 515 24.70 -51.07 28.14
N PRO A 516 24.89 -50.86 26.82
CA PRO A 516 23.79 -50.52 25.92
C PRO A 516 22.64 -51.53 26.02
N GLN A 517 21.40 -51.05 26.09
CA GLN A 517 20.18 -51.86 26.25
C GLN A 517 19.25 -51.83 25.02
N VAL A 518 19.43 -50.86 24.12
CA VAL A 518 18.63 -50.69 22.89
C VAL A 518 19.43 -51.22 21.69
N GLU A 519 18.77 -51.83 20.71
CA GLU A 519 19.41 -52.22 19.45
C GLU A 519 19.57 -50.98 18.54
N PRO A 520 20.79 -50.59 18.14
CA PRO A 520 21.00 -49.35 17.39
C PRO A 520 20.67 -49.50 15.90
N ILE A 521 20.08 -48.46 15.32
CA ILE A 521 19.92 -48.33 13.87
C ILE A 521 21.28 -48.12 13.18
N PHE A 522 21.38 -48.48 11.90
CA PHE A 522 22.54 -48.09 11.10
C PHE A 522 22.59 -46.56 10.91
N PHE A 523 23.62 -45.94 11.46
CA PHE A 523 23.92 -44.50 11.34
C PHE A 523 25.43 -44.28 11.13
N ALA A 524 25.80 -43.43 10.17
CA ALA A 524 27.19 -43.10 9.84
C ALA A 524 27.27 -41.79 9.04
N GLY A 525 28.45 -41.15 9.03
CA GLY A 525 28.73 -39.99 8.16
C GLY A 525 30.17 -39.49 8.32
N THR A 526 30.90 -39.37 7.21
CA THR A 526 32.35 -39.08 7.21
C THR A 526 32.71 -37.71 7.79
N PHE A 527 31.86 -36.70 7.58
CA PHE A 527 32.07 -35.33 8.08
C PHE A 527 31.19 -35.00 9.30
N SER A 528 30.47 -35.99 9.85
CA SER A 528 29.62 -35.77 11.03
C SER A 528 30.46 -35.45 12.25
N LYS A 529 30.26 -34.25 12.83
CA LYS A 529 31.13 -33.61 13.86
C LYS A 529 32.47 -33.07 13.32
N HIS A 530 32.54 -32.67 12.04
CA HIS A 530 33.73 -32.04 11.45
C HIS A 530 34.28 -30.89 12.32
N PRO A 531 35.59 -30.86 12.66
CA PRO A 531 36.12 -29.90 13.65
C PRO A 531 35.77 -28.44 13.37
N LEU A 532 35.86 -28.01 12.11
CA LEU A 532 35.55 -26.62 11.72
C LEU A 532 34.07 -26.26 11.87
N ALA A 533 33.16 -27.22 11.69
CA ALA A 533 31.74 -27.03 11.90
C ALA A 533 31.40 -26.98 13.41
N MET A 534 32.08 -27.81 14.22
CA MET A 534 31.92 -27.75 15.69
C MET A 534 32.46 -26.44 16.27
N ALA A 535 33.61 -25.94 15.79
CA ALA A 535 34.15 -24.65 16.20
C ALA A 535 33.20 -23.47 15.88
N ALA A 536 32.60 -23.48 14.69
CA ALA A 536 31.60 -22.49 14.30
C ALA A 536 30.29 -22.63 15.11
N ALA A 537 29.84 -23.86 15.39
CA ALA A 537 28.64 -24.14 16.15
C ALA A 537 28.74 -23.68 17.62
N VAL A 538 29.84 -23.97 18.33
CA VAL A 538 30.06 -23.51 19.71
C VAL A 538 29.91 -21.98 19.79
N GLN A 539 30.63 -21.24 18.94
CA GLN A 539 30.58 -19.76 18.97
C GLN A 539 29.23 -19.18 18.56
N THR A 540 28.49 -19.86 17.68
CA THR A 540 27.15 -19.42 17.29
C THR A 540 26.15 -19.61 18.43
N LEU A 541 26.17 -20.78 19.08
CA LEU A 541 25.27 -21.09 20.19
C LEU A 541 25.61 -20.31 21.47
N GLU A 542 26.88 -20.13 21.80
CA GLU A 542 27.31 -19.31 22.95
C GLU A 542 26.92 -17.83 22.75
N HIS A 543 27.05 -17.30 21.53
CA HIS A 543 26.57 -15.95 21.24
C HIS A 543 25.05 -15.82 21.39
N ILE A 544 24.28 -16.80 20.88
CA ILE A 544 22.82 -16.85 21.05
C ILE A 544 22.43 -16.93 22.52
N GLN A 545 23.08 -17.78 23.31
CA GLN A 545 22.85 -17.93 24.76
C GLN A 545 23.12 -16.62 25.52
N GLN A 546 24.22 -15.92 25.17
CA GLN A 546 24.61 -14.67 25.82
C GLN A 546 23.70 -13.48 25.47
N HIS A 547 23.14 -13.42 24.27
CA HIS A 547 22.40 -12.26 23.75
C HIS A 547 20.88 -12.51 23.61
N ALA A 548 20.39 -13.67 24.06
CA ALA A 548 18.99 -14.11 23.97
C ALA A 548 17.96 -13.05 24.38
N ALA A 549 18.28 -12.23 25.40
CA ALA A 549 17.38 -11.23 25.97
C ALA A 549 17.06 -10.03 25.05
N THR A 550 17.85 -9.77 24.01
CA THR A 550 17.64 -8.63 23.08
C THR A 550 17.70 -9.02 21.61
N LEU A 551 18.54 -10.01 21.26
CA LEU A 551 18.77 -10.43 19.86
C LEU A 551 17.47 -10.69 19.11
N TYR A 552 16.53 -11.40 19.74
CA TYR A 552 15.26 -11.79 19.13
C TYR A 552 14.24 -10.65 19.12
N SER A 553 14.17 -9.82 20.16
CA SER A 553 13.25 -8.66 20.18
C SER A 553 13.63 -7.66 19.10
N ASP A 554 14.92 -7.33 19.00
CA ASP A 554 15.41 -6.28 18.10
C ASP A 554 15.28 -6.71 16.63
N LEU A 555 15.66 -7.95 16.32
CA LEU A 555 15.58 -8.51 14.98
C LEU A 555 14.13 -8.74 14.51
N ASN A 556 13.24 -9.19 15.41
CA ASN A 556 11.83 -9.38 15.07
C ASN A 556 11.12 -8.01 14.90
N ARG A 557 11.44 -7.01 15.73
CA ARG A 557 10.97 -5.62 15.57
C ARG A 557 11.43 -5.01 14.23
N LEU A 558 12.71 -5.16 13.88
CA LEU A 558 13.26 -4.70 12.59
C LEU A 558 12.56 -5.37 11.39
N THR A 559 12.15 -6.63 11.54
CA THR A 559 11.37 -7.34 10.51
C THR A 559 9.92 -6.83 10.44
N GLY A 560 9.30 -6.52 11.58
CA GLY A 560 7.99 -5.84 11.64
C GLY A 560 8.01 -4.50 10.90
N ASN A 561 8.97 -3.63 11.22
CA ASN A 561 9.20 -2.35 10.55
C ASN A 561 9.25 -2.51 9.00
N LEU A 562 10.00 -3.50 8.50
CA LEU A 562 10.08 -3.79 7.06
C LEU A 562 8.72 -4.21 6.49
N VAL A 563 8.05 -5.16 7.14
CA VAL A 563 6.77 -5.73 6.69
C VAL A 563 5.66 -4.67 6.63
N GLU A 564 5.53 -3.85 7.68
CA GLU A 564 4.54 -2.77 7.75
C GLU A 564 4.77 -1.73 6.66
N ARG A 565 6.01 -1.26 6.51
CA ARG A 565 6.37 -0.24 5.51
C ARG A 565 6.22 -0.76 4.08
N SER A 566 6.58 -2.01 3.80
CA SER A 566 6.33 -2.65 2.51
C SER A 566 4.84 -2.84 2.22
N ASN A 567 4.03 -3.24 3.21
CA ASN A 567 2.59 -3.40 3.04
C ASN A 567 1.87 -2.04 2.86
N ALA A 568 2.30 -0.99 3.57
CA ALA A 568 1.82 0.37 3.36
C ALA A 568 2.18 0.89 1.96
N LEU A 569 3.41 0.62 1.47
CA LEU A 569 3.82 0.90 0.09
C LEU A 569 2.93 0.18 -0.94
N PHE A 570 2.67 -1.12 -0.76
CA PHE A 570 1.83 -1.89 -1.69
C PHE A 570 0.37 -1.42 -1.69
N LYS A 571 -0.19 -1.11 -0.52
CA LYS A 571 -1.52 -0.50 -0.36
C LYS A 571 -1.59 0.86 -1.06
N ARG A 572 -0.60 1.73 -0.85
CA ARG A 572 -0.49 3.03 -1.54
C ARG A 572 -0.38 2.86 -3.05
N LEU A 573 0.42 1.91 -3.53
CA LEU A 573 0.59 1.61 -4.96
C LEU A 573 -0.61 0.87 -5.59
N GLY A 574 -1.55 0.35 -4.79
CA GLY A 574 -2.71 -0.41 -5.27
C GLY A 574 -2.38 -1.78 -5.86
N VAL A 575 -1.22 -2.37 -5.55
CA VAL A 575 -0.78 -3.65 -6.16
C VAL A 575 -1.19 -4.87 -5.32
N ASP A 576 -1.53 -5.99 -5.97
CA ASP A 576 -1.79 -7.29 -5.34
C ASP A 576 -0.47 -7.94 -4.84
N ILE A 577 0.21 -7.30 -3.90
CA ILE A 577 1.37 -7.86 -3.18
C ILE A 577 1.18 -7.57 -1.68
N ARG A 578 1.53 -8.55 -0.85
CA ARG A 578 1.69 -8.39 0.60
C ARG A 578 2.95 -9.10 1.08
N VAL A 579 3.56 -8.60 2.15
CA VAL A 579 4.60 -9.32 2.89
C VAL A 579 3.97 -10.02 4.09
N GLU A 580 4.24 -11.30 4.24
CA GLU A 580 3.92 -12.11 5.43
C GLU A 580 5.23 -12.51 6.15
N HIS A 581 5.22 -12.63 7.47
CA HIS A 581 6.42 -12.98 8.24
C HIS A 581 6.15 -13.84 9.49
N PHE A 582 7.20 -14.48 9.99
CA PHE A 582 7.26 -15.17 11.27
C PHE A 582 8.62 -14.91 11.89
N GLY A 583 8.64 -14.11 12.96
CA GLY A 583 9.87 -13.49 13.45
C GLY A 583 10.61 -12.79 12.32
N SER A 584 11.83 -13.26 12.05
CA SER A 584 12.75 -12.73 11.04
C SER A 584 12.77 -13.45 9.69
N LEU A 585 11.89 -14.42 9.46
CA LEU A 585 11.56 -14.98 8.13
C LEU A 585 10.40 -14.19 7.54
N PHE A 586 10.53 -13.72 6.29
CA PHE A 586 9.45 -13.05 5.56
C PHE A 586 9.34 -13.50 4.09
N ARG A 587 8.17 -13.29 3.48
CA ARG A 587 7.89 -13.61 2.07
C ARG A 587 6.95 -12.61 1.43
N TYR A 588 7.25 -12.22 0.19
CA TYR A 588 6.31 -11.53 -0.69
C TYR A 588 5.31 -12.55 -1.27
N VAL A 589 4.02 -12.20 -1.23
CA VAL A 589 2.89 -13.06 -1.63
C VAL A 589 1.95 -12.27 -2.54
N SER A 590 1.53 -12.89 -3.64
CA SER A 590 0.65 -12.33 -4.67
C SER A 590 -0.14 -13.46 -5.35
N LYS A 591 -1.25 -13.14 -6.02
CA LYS A 591 -1.91 -14.06 -6.97
C LYS A 591 -1.24 -13.99 -8.36
N ARG A 592 -0.45 -12.94 -8.62
CA ARG A 592 0.31 -12.72 -9.86
C ARG A 592 1.70 -13.37 -9.78
N ASN A 593 2.33 -13.54 -10.94
CA ASN A 593 3.71 -14.01 -11.00
C ASN A 593 4.69 -12.90 -10.59
N LEU A 594 5.47 -13.14 -9.54
CA LEU A 594 6.46 -12.18 -9.03
C LEU A 594 7.87 -12.32 -9.63
N ASP A 595 8.13 -13.27 -10.55
CA ASP A 595 9.49 -13.48 -11.12
C ASP A 595 10.15 -12.20 -11.64
N LEU A 596 9.39 -11.36 -12.35
CA LEU A 596 9.90 -10.13 -12.94
C LEU A 596 10.13 -9.04 -11.87
N PHE A 597 9.25 -8.92 -10.89
CA PHE A 597 9.44 -8.08 -9.69
C PHE A 597 10.70 -8.47 -8.92
N PHE A 598 10.95 -9.77 -8.73
CA PHE A 598 12.18 -10.22 -8.07
C PHE A 598 13.45 -9.93 -8.87
N SER A 599 13.40 -9.99 -10.22
CA SER A 599 14.53 -9.54 -11.04
C SER A 599 14.76 -8.02 -10.92
N HIS A 600 13.70 -7.21 -10.81
CA HIS A 600 13.83 -5.78 -10.58
C HIS A 600 14.30 -5.44 -9.16
N LEU A 601 13.92 -6.23 -8.16
CA LEU A 601 14.41 -6.07 -6.78
C LEU A 601 15.92 -6.40 -6.69
N LEU A 602 16.35 -7.46 -7.39
CA LEU A 602 17.77 -7.76 -7.65
C LEU A 602 18.48 -6.60 -8.36
N PHE A 603 17.92 -6.10 -9.46
CA PHE A 603 18.48 -4.98 -10.22
C PHE A 603 18.61 -3.70 -9.39
N ASN A 604 17.67 -3.44 -8.47
CA ASN A 604 17.71 -2.32 -7.53
C ASN A 604 18.56 -2.58 -6.27
N GLY A 605 19.36 -3.66 -6.23
CA GLY A 605 20.37 -3.88 -5.19
C GLY A 605 19.89 -4.63 -3.95
N VAL A 606 18.84 -5.46 -4.06
CA VAL A 606 18.36 -6.32 -2.96
C VAL A 606 18.38 -7.79 -3.41
N PHE A 607 19.23 -8.61 -2.78
CA PHE A 607 19.49 -9.98 -3.22
C PHE A 607 18.46 -10.98 -2.69
N VAL A 608 17.63 -11.49 -3.59
CA VAL A 608 16.59 -12.50 -3.34
C VAL A 608 16.73 -13.70 -4.28
N TRP A 609 17.14 -14.84 -3.73
CA TRP A 609 17.23 -16.12 -4.44
C TRP A 609 15.90 -16.62 -5.00
N GLU A 610 15.95 -17.62 -5.88
CA GLU A 610 14.80 -18.19 -6.60
C GLU A 610 13.72 -18.81 -5.70
N GLY A 611 14.07 -19.33 -4.51
CA GLY A 611 13.11 -19.92 -3.57
C GLY A 611 12.22 -18.92 -2.82
N ARG A 612 12.56 -17.62 -2.87
CA ARG A 612 11.79 -16.48 -2.32
C ARG A 612 11.53 -16.47 -0.80
N ASN A 613 12.09 -17.40 -0.02
CA ASN A 613 12.19 -17.23 1.44
C ASN A 613 13.18 -16.11 1.71
N CYS A 614 12.73 -15.02 2.33
CA CYS A 614 13.56 -13.89 2.69
C CYS A 614 13.81 -13.87 4.21
N PHE A 615 14.94 -13.32 4.64
CA PHE A 615 15.37 -13.34 6.03
C PHE A 615 16.12 -12.05 6.36
N LEU A 616 15.84 -11.48 7.54
CA LEU A 616 16.77 -10.54 8.16
C LEU A 616 17.81 -11.27 9.02
N SER A 617 18.87 -10.52 9.35
CA SER A 617 19.97 -10.92 10.23
C SER A 617 20.29 -9.77 11.20
N THR A 618 20.95 -10.05 12.31
CA THR A 618 21.35 -9.04 13.31
C THR A 618 22.36 -8.01 12.79
N ALA A 619 22.85 -8.18 11.56
CA ALA A 619 23.72 -7.25 10.86
C ALA A 619 22.98 -6.28 9.92
N HIS A 620 21.64 -6.39 9.80
CA HIS A 620 20.80 -5.40 9.12
C HIS A 620 20.52 -4.21 10.04
N THR A 621 20.44 -3.02 9.45
CA THR A 621 20.11 -1.76 10.14
C THR A 621 18.78 -1.18 9.65
N GLU A 622 18.20 -0.21 10.37
CA GLU A 622 17.00 0.52 9.88
C GLU A 622 17.28 1.19 8.51
N ALA A 623 18.52 1.62 8.25
CA ALA A 623 18.92 2.17 6.95
C ALA A 623 18.96 1.12 5.82
N ASP A 624 19.23 -0.15 6.13
CA ASP A 624 19.02 -1.25 5.17
C ASP A 624 17.52 -1.47 4.92
N ILE A 625 16.66 -1.28 5.93
CA ILE A 625 15.19 -1.35 5.75
C ILE A 625 14.68 -0.22 4.88
N ASP A 626 15.15 1.01 5.09
CA ASP A 626 14.87 2.17 4.23
C ASP A 626 15.22 1.85 2.77
N ALA A 627 16.43 1.30 2.54
CA ALA A 627 16.91 0.94 1.22
C ALA A 627 16.14 -0.23 0.59
N ILE A 628 15.73 -1.25 1.36
CA ILE A 628 14.89 -2.36 0.86
C ILE A 628 13.50 -1.84 0.44
N VAL A 629 12.89 -0.95 1.21
CA VAL A 629 11.57 -0.36 0.88
C VAL A 629 11.68 0.55 -0.35
N ALA A 630 12.75 1.37 -0.44
CA ALA A 630 13.01 2.20 -1.62
C ALA A 630 13.26 1.35 -2.89
N ALA A 631 14.11 0.32 -2.80
CA ALA A 631 14.35 -0.63 -3.90
C ALA A 631 13.08 -1.39 -4.30
N THR A 632 12.18 -1.65 -3.36
CA THR A 632 10.85 -2.25 -3.61
C THR A 632 9.93 -1.30 -4.38
N GLN A 633 9.92 0.00 -4.07
CA GLN A 633 9.17 0.99 -4.87
C GLN A 633 9.75 1.12 -6.27
N ALA A 634 11.07 1.26 -6.40
CA ALA A 634 11.76 1.33 -7.69
C ALA A 634 11.59 0.05 -8.54
N ALA A 635 11.46 -1.11 -7.90
CA ALA A 635 11.18 -2.38 -8.60
C ALA A 635 9.73 -2.51 -9.10
N LEU A 636 8.79 -1.78 -8.52
CA LEU A 636 7.39 -1.76 -8.95
C LEU A 636 7.07 -0.69 -9.98
N GLN A 637 7.73 0.48 -9.92
CA GLN A 637 7.44 1.62 -10.79
C GLN A 637 7.32 1.27 -12.29
N PRO A 638 8.28 0.58 -12.95
CA PRO A 638 8.13 0.23 -14.36
C PRO A 638 7.16 -0.93 -14.62
N LEU A 639 6.89 -1.77 -13.61
CA LEU A 639 5.93 -2.87 -13.72
C LEU A 639 4.49 -2.38 -13.66
N ILE A 640 4.24 -1.30 -12.94
CA ILE A 640 2.97 -0.57 -12.96
C ILE A 640 2.86 0.18 -14.30
N ALA A 641 3.89 0.96 -14.68
CA ALA A 641 3.89 1.78 -15.90
C ALA A 641 3.59 0.97 -17.18
N HIS A 642 4.23 -0.19 -17.36
CA HIS A 642 4.03 -1.07 -18.52
C HIS A 642 3.00 -2.19 -18.25
N GLY A 643 2.12 -2.05 -17.25
CA GLY A 643 0.96 -2.94 -17.05
C GLY A 643 1.25 -4.41 -16.68
N PHE A 644 2.48 -4.76 -16.30
CA PHE A 644 2.80 -6.10 -15.77
C PHE A 644 2.14 -6.34 -14.41
N MET A 645 2.08 -5.29 -13.59
CA MET A 645 1.41 -5.23 -12.30
C MET A 645 0.48 -4.02 -12.31
N PRO A 646 -0.68 -4.10 -12.98
CA PRO A 646 -1.65 -3.02 -12.96
C PRO A 646 -2.08 -2.79 -11.51
N ALA A 647 -2.08 -1.52 -11.11
CA ALA A 647 -2.65 -1.08 -9.85
C ALA A 647 -4.18 -1.34 -9.82
N ALA A 648 -4.77 -1.21 -8.64
CA ALA A 648 -6.21 -1.18 -8.46
C ALA A 648 -6.85 -0.16 -9.43
N PRO A 649 -7.99 -0.50 -10.06
CA PRO A 649 -8.65 0.40 -11.00
C PRO A 649 -9.01 1.72 -10.30
N ALA A 650 -8.79 2.83 -11.01
CA ALA A 650 -9.16 4.15 -10.52
C ALA A 650 -10.69 4.21 -10.28
N LEU A 651 -11.10 4.78 -9.16
CA LEU A 651 -12.51 4.99 -8.78
C LEU A 651 -13.16 6.05 -9.66
N SER A 652 -12.39 7.10 -9.99
CA SER A 652 -12.77 8.17 -10.92
C SER A 652 -11.52 8.66 -11.69
N GLN A 653 -11.75 9.33 -12.82
CA GLN A 653 -10.69 9.90 -13.66
C GLN A 653 -11.11 11.29 -14.14
N ARG A 654 -10.18 12.25 -14.15
CA ARG A 654 -10.40 13.59 -14.71
C ARG A 654 -9.15 14.14 -15.39
N THR A 655 -9.31 14.83 -16.51
CA THR A 655 -8.19 15.56 -17.16
C THR A 655 -7.71 16.68 -16.25
N ALA A 656 -6.40 16.92 -16.19
CA ALA A 656 -5.88 18.10 -15.49
C ALA A 656 -6.37 19.39 -16.16
N THR A 657 -6.76 20.37 -15.34
CA THR A 657 -7.09 21.73 -15.79
C THR A 657 -5.86 22.47 -16.32
N VAL A 658 -6.06 23.64 -16.94
CA VAL A 658 -4.95 24.52 -17.37
C VAL A 658 -4.06 24.90 -16.19
N TRP A 659 -4.67 25.09 -15.02
CA TRP A 659 -3.99 25.45 -13.77
C TRP A 659 -3.12 24.35 -13.20
N GLU A 660 -3.70 23.16 -13.02
CA GLU A 660 -2.98 22.04 -12.44
C GLU A 660 -1.75 21.70 -13.30
N ARG A 661 -1.84 21.84 -14.63
CA ARG A 661 -0.67 21.67 -15.53
C ARG A 661 0.50 22.61 -15.22
N ARG A 662 0.29 23.84 -14.74
CA ARG A 662 1.36 24.76 -14.31
C ARG A 662 2.06 24.25 -13.05
N PHE A 663 1.29 23.86 -12.03
CA PHE A 663 1.84 23.27 -10.81
C PHE A 663 2.51 21.90 -11.07
N ILE A 664 1.98 21.10 -11.99
CA ILE A 664 2.60 19.84 -12.44
C ILE A 664 3.95 20.10 -13.12
N GLN A 665 4.07 21.14 -13.95
CA GLN A 665 5.36 21.50 -14.56
C GLN A 665 6.40 21.92 -13.51
N LEU A 666 6.01 22.73 -12.52
CA LEU A 666 6.90 23.10 -11.40
C LEU A 666 7.27 21.88 -10.53
N TRP A 667 6.34 20.96 -10.30
CA TRP A 667 6.55 19.73 -9.53
C TRP A 667 7.45 18.72 -10.25
N GLN A 668 7.34 18.61 -11.58
CA GLN A 668 8.14 17.70 -12.39
C GLN A 668 9.57 18.20 -12.66
N ALA A 669 9.84 19.49 -12.43
CA ALA A 669 11.19 20.06 -12.42
C ALA A 669 11.83 19.90 -11.01
N PRO A 670 12.88 19.08 -10.82
CA PRO A 670 13.47 18.84 -9.49
C PRO A 670 13.93 20.12 -8.76
N GLU A 671 14.38 21.11 -9.52
CA GLU A 671 14.78 22.45 -9.05
C GLU A 671 13.63 23.34 -8.57
N HIS A 672 12.36 22.93 -8.80
CA HIS A 672 11.15 23.68 -8.45
C HIS A 672 10.15 22.85 -7.62
N ALA A 673 10.37 21.54 -7.46
CA ALA A 673 9.46 20.60 -6.78
C ALA A 673 9.16 20.88 -5.29
N LEU A 674 9.80 21.88 -4.68
CA LEU A 674 9.48 22.38 -3.34
C LEU A 674 8.55 23.61 -3.33
N SER A 675 8.49 24.41 -4.40
CA SER A 675 7.59 25.58 -4.47
C SER A 675 6.11 25.22 -4.60
N VAL A 676 5.82 23.93 -4.81
CA VAL A 676 4.47 23.36 -4.85
C VAL A 676 4.03 22.74 -3.51
N ASN A 677 4.84 22.83 -2.45
CA ASN A 677 4.44 22.34 -1.11
C ASN A 677 3.62 23.40 -0.36
N ILE A 678 2.31 23.18 -0.25
CA ILE A 678 1.43 23.97 0.63
C ILE A 678 1.19 23.22 1.95
N GLY A 679 1.12 23.92 3.08
CA GLY A 679 0.99 23.25 4.37
C GLY A 679 0.98 24.16 5.59
N GLY A 680 0.74 23.56 6.75
CA GLY A 680 0.74 24.22 8.05
C GLY A 680 0.69 23.21 9.20
N GLY A 681 0.80 23.70 10.42
CA GLY A 681 0.66 22.90 11.63
C GLY A 681 -0.56 23.29 12.47
N ILE A 682 -1.12 22.32 13.18
CA ILE A 682 -2.16 22.52 14.20
C ILE A 682 -1.62 21.94 15.52
N PHE A 683 -1.45 22.80 16.52
CA PHE A 683 -0.98 22.41 17.85
C PHE A 683 -2.15 22.28 18.83
N PHE A 684 -2.19 21.14 19.50
CA PHE A 684 -3.17 20.72 20.50
C PHE A 684 -2.47 20.71 21.87
N PRO A 685 -2.47 21.84 22.61
CA PRO A 685 -1.73 21.96 23.87
C PRO A 685 -2.32 21.05 24.95
N GLY A 686 -1.46 20.30 25.64
CA GLY A 686 -1.83 19.42 26.75
C GLY A 686 -2.56 18.12 26.36
N ASP A 687 -2.75 17.84 25.07
CA ASP A 687 -3.33 16.57 24.59
C ASP A 687 -2.25 15.50 24.39
N ASP A 688 -2.61 14.22 24.54
CA ASP A 688 -1.72 13.07 24.37
C ASP A 688 -2.29 11.93 23.50
N ASP A 689 -3.57 11.99 23.09
CA ASP A 689 -4.19 10.95 22.25
C ASP A 689 -3.84 11.09 20.75
N SER A 690 -2.56 10.83 20.46
CA SER A 690 -2.02 10.72 19.11
C SER A 690 -2.70 9.62 18.28
N ALA A 691 -3.31 8.61 18.90
CA ALA A 691 -3.97 7.51 18.21
C ALA A 691 -5.35 7.94 17.68
N ALA A 692 -6.15 8.65 18.47
CA ALA A 692 -7.41 9.25 18.01
C ALA A 692 -7.15 10.36 16.98
N LEU A 693 -6.09 11.16 17.14
CA LEU A 693 -5.71 12.17 16.14
C LEU A 693 -5.30 11.51 14.81
N ALA A 694 -4.52 10.41 14.86
CA ALA A 694 -4.16 9.65 13.66
C ALA A 694 -5.37 8.99 12.98
N GLN A 695 -6.34 8.50 13.75
CA GLN A 695 -7.61 7.99 13.23
C GLN A 695 -8.46 9.10 12.62
N ALA A 696 -8.51 10.29 13.20
CA ALA A 696 -9.24 11.44 12.65
C ALA A 696 -8.68 11.87 11.29
N VAL A 697 -7.35 11.94 11.13
CA VAL A 697 -6.69 12.15 9.83
C VAL A 697 -7.08 11.07 8.82
N THR A 698 -6.96 9.79 9.21
CA THR A 698 -7.27 8.66 8.32
C THR A 698 -8.75 8.66 7.88
N ARG A 699 -9.67 9.02 8.78
CA ARG A 699 -11.11 9.17 8.49
C ARG A 699 -11.40 10.37 7.58
N ALA A 700 -10.78 11.52 7.82
CA ALA A 700 -11.01 12.74 7.03
C ALA A 700 -10.56 12.59 5.56
N VAL A 701 -9.50 11.83 5.33
CA VAL A 701 -8.89 11.63 4.00
C VAL A 701 -9.54 10.49 3.21
N ARG A 702 -10.26 9.56 3.85
CA ARG A 702 -10.84 8.36 3.19
C ARG A 702 -11.75 8.69 2.00
N ASN A 703 -12.47 9.80 2.06
CA ASN A 703 -13.28 10.33 0.97
C ASN A 703 -12.79 11.76 0.64
N ALA A 704 -11.61 11.87 0.02
CA ALA A 704 -10.98 13.14 -0.34
C ALA A 704 -10.21 13.01 -1.66
N ASP A 705 -10.95 12.92 -2.77
CA ASP A 705 -10.45 12.59 -4.12
C ASP A 705 -9.20 13.40 -4.53
N ALA A 706 -9.14 14.69 -4.18
CA ALA A 706 -7.98 15.56 -4.42
C ALA A 706 -6.66 14.96 -3.90
N VAL A 707 -6.62 14.55 -2.63
CA VAL A 707 -5.40 14.04 -1.96
C VAL A 707 -5.20 12.53 -2.11
N LEU A 708 -6.24 11.80 -2.50
CA LEU A 708 -6.17 10.38 -2.91
C LEU A 708 -5.88 10.19 -4.42
N SER A 709 -5.74 11.29 -5.18
CA SER A 709 -5.45 11.23 -6.61
C SER A 709 -3.99 10.90 -6.93
N ARG A 710 -3.76 10.47 -8.17
CA ARG A 710 -2.45 10.26 -8.78
C ARG A 710 -2.41 10.90 -10.15
N PHE A 711 -1.29 11.50 -10.52
CA PHE A 711 -1.17 12.10 -11.84
C PHE A 711 -0.49 11.13 -12.83
N ASP A 712 -1.24 10.72 -13.86
CA ASP A 712 -0.69 10.06 -15.03
C ASP A 712 -0.11 11.11 -15.98
N ALA A 713 1.22 11.19 -16.02
CA ALA A 713 1.94 12.14 -16.87
C ALA A 713 1.82 11.82 -18.38
N THR A 714 1.55 10.56 -18.75
CA THR A 714 1.38 10.12 -20.14
C THR A 714 -0.01 10.46 -20.65
N ALA A 715 -1.04 10.21 -19.86
CA ALA A 715 -2.43 10.53 -20.17
C ALA A 715 -2.83 11.99 -19.88
N GLN A 716 -2.03 12.71 -19.08
CA GLN A 716 -2.32 14.05 -18.54
C GLN A 716 -3.61 14.08 -17.69
N GLN A 717 -3.81 13.05 -16.87
CA GLN A 717 -5.02 12.80 -16.10
C GLN A 717 -4.74 12.57 -14.61
N TRP A 718 -5.66 13.05 -13.78
CA TRP A 718 -5.78 12.64 -12.38
C TRP A 718 -6.62 11.36 -12.29
N LEU A 719 -6.05 10.35 -11.63
CA LEU A 719 -6.65 9.05 -11.36
C LEU A 719 -6.90 8.95 -9.85
N VAL A 720 -8.15 8.91 -9.41
CA VAL A 720 -8.46 8.73 -7.98
C VAL A 720 -8.36 7.25 -7.65
N VAL A 721 -7.51 6.89 -6.69
CA VAL A 721 -7.31 5.49 -6.28
C VAL A 721 -7.91 5.22 -4.91
N SER A 722 -8.41 4.00 -4.71
CA SER A 722 -8.80 3.51 -3.40
C SER A 722 -7.58 3.45 -2.48
N GLY A 723 -7.51 4.33 -1.48
CA GLY A 723 -6.37 4.45 -0.58
C GLY A 723 -6.75 4.99 0.79
N GLU A 724 -5.82 4.92 1.73
CA GLU A 724 -5.92 5.57 3.03
C GLU A 724 -4.58 6.23 3.34
N ILE A 725 -4.61 7.47 3.83
CA ILE A 725 -3.42 8.18 4.29
C ILE A 725 -3.42 8.14 5.81
N THR A 726 -2.66 7.19 6.36
CA THR A 726 -2.35 7.13 7.79
C THR A 726 -1.19 8.09 8.06
N PRO A 727 -1.30 9.01 9.04
CA PRO A 727 -0.21 9.92 9.36
C PRO A 727 0.94 9.18 10.04
N GLN A 728 2.16 9.69 9.88
CA GLN A 728 3.32 9.24 10.63
C GLN A 728 3.24 9.79 12.06
N VAL A 729 3.37 8.95 13.09
CA VAL A 729 3.48 9.40 14.48
C VAL A 729 4.95 9.44 14.86
N VAL A 730 5.41 10.55 15.45
CA VAL A 730 6.81 10.78 15.84
C VAL A 730 6.87 11.26 17.28
N GLU A 731 7.37 10.42 18.19
CA GLU A 731 7.64 10.84 19.56
C GLU A 731 8.94 11.65 19.65
N LEU A 732 8.86 12.82 20.28
CA LEU A 732 10.01 13.68 20.57
C LEU A 732 10.18 13.88 22.07
N SER A 733 11.43 14.01 22.53
CA SER A 733 11.79 14.18 23.94
C SER A 733 12.97 15.14 24.09
N GLY A 734 13.05 15.83 25.23
CA GLY A 734 14.10 16.82 25.52
C GLY A 734 13.65 18.29 25.51
N TYR A 735 12.36 18.57 25.31
CA TYR A 735 11.79 19.91 25.51
C TYR A 735 11.57 20.20 27.01
N GLY A 736 11.66 21.47 27.39
CA GLY A 736 11.42 21.93 28.77
C GLY A 736 9.94 22.19 29.08
N ASP A 737 9.67 22.82 30.22
CA ASP A 737 8.32 23.05 30.75
C ASP A 737 7.42 23.93 29.85
N ALA A 738 7.99 24.64 28.87
CA ALA A 738 7.27 25.33 27.81
C ALA A 738 8.01 25.23 26.47
N ILE A 739 7.28 24.90 25.40
CA ILE A 739 7.76 24.96 24.02
C ILE A 739 7.61 26.39 23.46
N GLU A 740 8.69 26.92 22.91
CA GLU A 740 8.69 28.18 22.15
C GLU A 740 8.01 27.99 20.77
N HIS A 741 7.39 29.05 20.25
CA HIS A 741 6.78 29.03 18.91
C HIS A 741 7.77 28.64 17.81
N THR A 742 9.02 29.11 17.92
CA THR A 742 10.17 28.78 17.05
C THR A 742 10.31 27.27 16.80
N VAL A 743 10.19 26.45 17.84
CA VAL A 743 10.32 24.99 17.75
C VAL A 743 9.17 24.34 16.97
N LEU A 744 7.94 24.84 17.16
CA LEU A 744 6.77 24.36 16.42
C LEU A 744 6.87 24.77 14.94
N ASP A 745 7.30 26.01 14.68
CA ASP A 745 7.49 26.53 13.33
C ASP A 745 8.64 25.80 12.61
N ASP A 746 9.75 25.46 13.26
CA ASP A 746 10.83 24.63 12.70
C ASP A 746 10.37 23.20 12.36
N LEU A 747 9.52 22.59 13.21
CA LEU A 747 8.94 21.26 12.92
C LEU A 747 8.04 21.30 11.68
N VAL A 748 7.14 22.30 11.57
CA VAL A 748 6.32 22.51 10.37
C VAL A 748 7.19 22.79 9.13
N ALA A 749 8.25 23.58 9.27
CA ALA A 749 9.17 23.86 8.16
C ALA A 749 9.88 22.58 7.68
N SER A 750 10.32 21.71 8.59
CA SER A 750 11.01 20.45 8.25
C SER A 750 10.15 19.54 7.37
N GLU A 751 8.86 19.37 7.69
CA GLU A 751 7.89 18.63 6.87
C GLU A 751 7.68 19.27 5.49
N GLN A 752 7.73 20.60 5.37
CA GLN A 752 7.58 21.32 4.11
C GLN A 752 8.85 21.30 3.23
N GLN A 753 10.02 20.96 3.78
CA GLN A 753 11.28 20.83 3.03
C GLN A 753 11.44 19.48 2.29
N ILE A 754 10.45 18.59 2.39
CA ILE A 754 10.46 17.28 1.71
C ILE A 754 9.65 17.39 0.40
N PRO A 755 10.21 17.17 -0.80
CA PRO A 755 9.44 17.24 -2.05
C PRO A 755 8.48 16.06 -2.20
N PHE A 756 7.41 16.22 -2.99
CA PHE A 756 6.57 15.10 -3.42
C PHE A 756 7.22 14.36 -4.59
N ALA A 757 7.14 13.03 -4.60
CA ALA A 757 7.69 12.21 -5.68
C ALA A 757 7.00 12.53 -7.02
N ALA A 758 7.78 12.85 -8.05
CA ALA A 758 7.29 13.20 -9.39
C ALA A 758 6.60 12.04 -10.14
N ASP A 759 6.54 10.84 -9.54
CA ASP A 759 5.73 9.70 -9.99
C ASP A 759 4.24 9.84 -9.62
N GLY A 760 3.85 10.89 -8.89
CA GLY A 760 2.49 11.15 -8.48
C GLY A 760 1.90 10.16 -7.48
N SER A 761 2.72 9.35 -6.82
CA SER A 761 2.27 8.26 -5.96
C SER A 761 1.60 8.68 -4.65
N GLN A 762 1.72 9.95 -4.23
CA GLN A 762 1.16 10.55 -3.02
C GLN A 762 1.00 12.07 -3.17
N GLN A 763 -0.11 12.65 -2.69
CA GLN A 763 -0.41 14.11 -2.81
C GLN A 763 -0.58 14.84 -1.46
N LEU A 764 -0.57 14.11 -0.34
CA LEU A 764 -0.66 14.64 1.02
C LEU A 764 0.27 13.84 1.93
N ARG A 765 1.05 14.54 2.75
CA ARG A 765 1.70 14.02 3.97
C ARG A 765 0.98 14.59 5.18
N ALA A 766 0.91 13.77 6.23
CA ALA A 766 0.40 14.14 7.53
C ALA A 766 1.30 13.50 8.59
N THR A 767 1.74 14.29 9.56
CA THR A 767 2.71 13.86 10.59
C THR A 767 2.26 14.40 11.95
N VAL A 768 2.13 13.53 12.94
CA VAL A 768 1.75 13.84 14.31
C VAL A 768 2.99 13.75 15.19
N PHE A 769 3.54 14.91 15.56
CA PHE A 769 4.62 14.99 16.55
C PHE A 769 4.01 14.95 17.95
N VAL A 770 4.43 13.96 18.74
CA VAL A 770 4.05 13.81 20.16
C VAL A 770 5.10 14.52 21.00
N LEU A 771 4.74 15.67 21.55
CA LEU A 771 5.63 16.53 22.33
C LEU A 771 5.35 16.22 23.81
N ARG A 772 6.07 15.23 24.35
CA ARG A 772 5.80 14.65 25.69
C ARG A 772 5.70 15.74 26.77
N GLY A 773 4.53 15.83 27.41
CA GLY A 773 4.24 16.82 28.47
C GLY A 773 3.88 18.23 27.96
N GLN A 774 3.72 18.43 26.65
CA GLN A 774 3.42 19.72 26.03
C GLN A 774 2.18 19.68 25.11
N GLY A 775 2.01 18.60 24.33
CA GLY A 775 0.84 18.43 23.47
C GLY A 775 1.12 17.61 22.21
N LEU A 776 0.20 17.69 21.24
CA LEU A 776 0.36 17.11 19.90
C LEU A 776 0.49 18.23 18.85
N LEU A 777 1.39 18.05 17.87
CA LEU A 777 1.47 18.90 16.68
C LEU A 777 1.16 18.07 15.44
N LEU A 778 0.02 18.34 14.79
CA LEU A 778 -0.31 17.78 13.48
C LEU A 778 0.23 18.72 12.40
N CYS A 779 1.24 18.26 11.66
CA CYS A 779 1.70 18.90 10.42
C CYS A 779 0.94 18.28 9.23
N LEU A 780 0.36 19.14 8.38
CA LEU A 780 -0.22 18.76 7.09
C LEU A 780 0.57 19.46 5.98
N THR A 781 0.98 18.70 4.95
CA THR A 781 1.60 19.25 3.73
C THR A 781 0.99 18.55 2.53
N ALA A 782 0.51 19.29 1.55
CA ALA A 782 -0.09 18.79 0.32
C ALA A 782 0.63 19.34 -0.92
N ASN A 783 0.52 18.60 -2.03
CA ASN A 783 1.00 19.05 -3.33
C ASN A 783 -0.01 20.02 -3.95
N HIS A 784 0.43 21.26 -4.23
CA HIS A 784 -0.43 22.30 -4.78
C HIS A 784 -0.99 21.95 -6.17
N ALA A 785 -0.37 21.00 -6.88
CA ALA A 785 -0.89 20.46 -8.13
C ALA A 785 -2.22 19.70 -7.97
N ALA A 786 -2.45 19.07 -6.82
CA ALA A 786 -3.59 18.17 -6.57
C ALA A 786 -4.63 18.74 -5.59
N CYS A 787 -4.17 19.64 -4.70
CA CYS A 787 -4.93 20.23 -3.61
C CYS A 787 -4.59 21.72 -3.53
N ASP A 788 -5.50 22.57 -3.06
CA ASP A 788 -5.22 24.00 -2.82
C ASP A 788 -5.47 24.37 -1.35
N GLY A 789 -5.19 25.64 -0.98
CA GLY A 789 -5.40 26.13 0.39
C GLY A 789 -6.84 25.99 0.89
N ALA A 790 -7.85 26.13 0.03
CA ALA A 790 -9.26 26.00 0.41
C ALA A 790 -9.64 24.53 0.68
N ALA A 791 -9.18 23.62 -0.17
CA ALA A 791 -9.33 22.18 0.03
C ALA A 791 -8.55 21.70 1.27
N LEU A 792 -7.35 22.23 1.52
CA LEU A 792 -6.53 21.90 2.69
C LEU A 792 -7.09 22.48 4.00
N ALA A 793 -7.66 23.68 3.98
CA ALA A 793 -8.40 24.26 5.10
C ALA A 793 -9.66 23.44 5.41
N THR A 794 -10.45 23.10 4.38
CA THR A 794 -11.63 22.21 4.51
C THR A 794 -11.23 20.85 5.10
N LEU A 795 -10.10 20.28 4.66
CA LEU A 795 -9.58 19.03 5.23
C LEU A 795 -9.15 19.19 6.69
N SER A 796 -8.52 20.33 7.05
CA SER A 796 -8.12 20.64 8.42
C SER A 796 -9.31 20.77 9.36
N GLU A 797 -10.37 21.48 8.94
CA GLU A 797 -11.65 21.58 9.67
C GLU A 797 -12.29 20.20 9.87
N ARG A 798 -12.34 19.36 8.83
CA ARG A 798 -12.83 17.97 8.92
C ARG A 798 -12.03 17.14 9.94
N ILE A 799 -10.70 17.24 9.94
CA ILE A 799 -9.83 16.49 10.87
C ILE A 799 -10.11 16.92 12.31
N VAL A 800 -10.18 18.23 12.59
CA VAL A 800 -10.43 18.73 13.94
C VAL A 800 -11.82 18.32 14.44
N SER A 801 -12.85 18.44 13.60
CA SER A 801 -14.22 18.06 13.97
C SER A 801 -14.38 16.54 14.19
N LEU A 802 -13.68 15.71 13.40
CA LEU A 802 -13.63 14.26 13.60
C LEU A 802 -12.86 13.86 14.87
N TYR A 803 -11.80 14.58 15.23
CA TYR A 803 -10.99 14.32 16.43
C TYR A 803 -11.73 14.73 17.71
N ARG A 804 -12.47 15.84 17.68
CA ARG A 804 -13.34 16.28 18.78
C ARG A 804 -14.62 15.44 18.92
N GLY A 805 -14.94 14.58 17.94
CA GLY A 805 -16.17 13.78 17.93
C GLY A 805 -17.43 14.56 17.55
N GLU A 806 -17.28 15.76 16.99
CA GLU A 806 -18.37 16.65 16.56
C GLU A 806 -19.00 16.18 15.21
N ALA A 807 -18.22 15.51 14.36
CA ALA A 807 -18.65 15.04 13.04
C ALA A 807 -19.10 13.56 13.02
N GLY A 808 -20.28 13.31 12.45
CA GLY A 808 -20.80 11.97 12.15
C GLY A 808 -20.10 11.27 10.97
N GLU A 809 -20.55 10.06 10.63
CA GLU A 809 -19.89 9.23 9.60
C GLU A 809 -20.05 9.72 8.15
N SER A 810 -21.01 10.61 7.88
CA SER A 810 -21.30 11.12 6.53
C SER A 810 -20.55 12.43 6.25
N LEU A 811 -19.36 12.32 5.67
CA LEU A 811 -18.61 13.44 5.10
C LEU A 811 -18.60 13.35 3.57
N SER A 812 -18.79 14.50 2.90
CA SER A 812 -18.76 14.60 1.43
C SER A 812 -17.42 14.14 0.84
N SER A 813 -17.45 13.40 -0.26
CA SER A 813 -16.27 12.92 -1.01
C SER A 813 -15.38 14.03 -1.55
N ASP A 814 -15.99 15.17 -1.84
CA ASP A 814 -15.35 16.21 -2.61
C ASP A 814 -14.77 17.25 -1.65
N LEU A 815 -13.47 17.54 -1.81
CA LEU A 815 -12.87 18.77 -1.31
C LEU A 815 -13.09 19.86 -2.38
N PRO A 816 -13.54 21.07 -2.02
CA PRO A 816 -13.91 22.11 -2.98
C PRO A 816 -12.65 22.76 -3.60
N LEU A 817 -12.13 22.15 -4.66
CA LEU A 817 -11.00 22.68 -5.44
C LEU A 817 -11.40 23.95 -6.20
N LEU A 818 -10.65 25.03 -5.97
CA LEU A 818 -10.82 26.34 -6.59
C LEU A 818 -10.73 26.26 -8.12
N GLN A 819 -9.83 25.43 -8.65
CA GLN A 819 -9.64 25.24 -10.09
C GLN A 819 -10.86 24.57 -10.74
N THR A 820 -11.56 23.69 -10.02
CA THR A 820 -12.81 23.07 -10.47
C THR A 820 -13.95 24.08 -10.48
N LEU A 821 -14.09 24.87 -9.41
CA LEU A 821 -15.10 25.93 -9.30
C LEU A 821 -14.90 27.02 -10.37
N GLU A 822 -13.65 27.40 -10.66
CA GLU A 822 -13.31 28.31 -11.74
C GLU A 822 -13.59 27.71 -13.13
N SER A 823 -13.27 26.43 -13.34
CA SER A 823 -13.59 25.73 -14.60
C SER A 823 -15.09 25.74 -14.89
N THR A 824 -15.93 25.51 -13.88
CA THR A 824 -17.40 25.65 -14.01
C THR A 824 -17.81 27.09 -14.30
N TYR A 825 -17.26 28.06 -13.55
CA TYR A 825 -17.56 29.48 -13.72
C TYR A 825 -17.20 30.00 -15.14
N ARG A 826 -16.08 29.57 -15.74
CA ARG A 826 -15.68 29.94 -17.11
C ARG A 826 -16.69 29.56 -18.20
N HIS A 827 -17.62 28.65 -17.90
CA HIS A 827 -18.71 28.24 -18.80
C HIS A 827 -20.06 28.87 -18.43
N SER A 828 -20.09 29.81 -17.46
CA SER A 828 -21.29 30.53 -17.06
C SER A 828 -21.44 31.87 -17.80
N PRO A 829 -22.67 32.38 -18.02
CA PRO A 829 -22.89 33.70 -18.63
C PRO A 829 -22.23 34.86 -17.88
N GLN A 830 -22.00 34.71 -16.56
CA GLN A 830 -21.32 35.73 -15.75
C GLN A 830 -19.86 35.93 -16.21
N PHE A 831 -19.19 34.89 -16.72
CA PHE A 831 -17.82 35.00 -17.22
C PHE A 831 -17.71 35.94 -18.44
N ASP A 832 -18.73 36.01 -19.29
CA ASP A 832 -18.74 36.93 -20.43
C ASP A 832 -18.91 38.39 -19.97
N LEU A 833 -19.84 38.65 -19.03
CA LEU A 833 -20.05 39.98 -18.43
C LEU A 833 -18.81 40.49 -17.69
N ASP A 834 -18.22 39.63 -16.86
CA ASP A 834 -17.01 39.93 -16.12
C ASP A 834 -15.81 40.12 -17.06
N ARG A 835 -15.71 39.34 -18.15
CA ARG A 835 -14.69 39.55 -19.19
C ARG A 835 -14.80 40.93 -19.81
N GLU A 836 -16.00 41.37 -20.16
CA GLU A 836 -16.22 42.71 -20.73
C GLU A 836 -15.86 43.84 -19.74
N PHE A 837 -16.11 43.64 -18.44
CA PHE A 837 -15.64 44.56 -17.41
C PHE A 837 -14.10 44.60 -17.30
N TRP A 838 -13.42 43.45 -17.35
CA TRP A 838 -11.97 43.37 -17.10
C TRP A 838 -11.09 43.61 -18.32
N LEU A 839 -11.52 43.28 -19.55
CA LEU A 839 -10.71 43.44 -20.77
C LEU A 839 -10.13 44.86 -20.99
N PRO A 840 -10.90 45.96 -20.84
CA PRO A 840 -10.34 47.31 -20.97
C PRO A 840 -9.29 47.64 -19.90
N LYS A 841 -9.42 47.04 -18.71
CA LYS A 841 -8.49 47.22 -17.59
C LYS A 841 -7.19 46.43 -17.80
N ILE A 842 -7.28 45.23 -18.37
CA ILE A 842 -6.16 44.41 -18.84
C ILE A 842 -5.37 45.13 -19.94
N ALA A 843 -6.07 45.68 -20.94
CA ALA A 843 -5.44 46.40 -22.04
C ALA A 843 -4.68 47.66 -21.57
N TYR A 844 -5.20 48.36 -20.56
CA TYR A 844 -4.49 49.47 -19.91
C TYR A 844 -3.20 48.99 -19.22
N LEU A 845 -3.26 47.91 -18.42
CA LEU A 845 -2.11 47.35 -17.69
C LEU A 845 -0.94 46.98 -18.62
N GLN A 846 -1.24 46.41 -19.79
CA GLN A 846 -0.22 46.05 -20.80
C GLN A 846 0.51 47.27 -21.40
N GLY A 847 0.01 48.48 -21.20
CA GLY A 847 0.66 49.75 -21.57
C GLY A 847 1.41 50.44 -20.43
N VAL A 848 1.35 49.94 -19.19
CA VAL A 848 2.02 50.54 -18.03
C VAL A 848 3.47 50.03 -17.94
N ALA A 849 4.44 50.93 -17.88
CA ALA A 849 5.84 50.57 -17.67
C ALA A 849 6.08 50.14 -16.21
N TYR A 850 6.51 48.91 -16.01
CA TYR A 850 6.86 48.33 -14.70
C TYR A 850 8.32 47.87 -14.66
N ARG A 851 8.87 47.69 -13.46
CA ARG A 851 10.17 47.03 -13.24
C ARG A 851 9.93 45.53 -13.03
N PRO A 852 10.43 44.64 -13.90
CA PRO A 852 10.33 43.20 -13.68
C PRO A 852 11.13 42.77 -12.44
N VAL A 853 10.64 41.75 -11.75
CA VAL A 853 11.38 41.01 -10.72
C VAL A 853 11.85 39.72 -11.36
N GLU A 854 13.17 39.48 -11.41
CA GLU A 854 13.68 38.20 -11.88
C GLU A 854 13.34 37.10 -10.85
N ARG A 855 12.45 36.18 -11.23
CA ARG A 855 12.03 35.07 -10.37
C ARG A 855 13.14 34.03 -10.29
N ASN A 856 13.94 34.08 -9.23
CA ASN A 856 14.93 33.06 -8.94
C ASN A 856 14.38 32.05 -7.92
N TRP A 857 13.83 30.94 -8.43
CA TRP A 857 13.29 29.82 -7.65
C TRP A 857 14.32 29.06 -6.79
N GLN A 858 15.58 29.50 -6.74
CA GLN A 858 16.64 28.95 -5.88
C GLN A 858 17.01 29.90 -4.72
N GLN A 859 16.48 31.13 -4.67
CA GLN A 859 16.69 32.02 -3.52
C GLN A 859 15.69 31.70 -2.41
N PRO A 860 16.13 31.66 -1.13
CA PRO A 860 15.22 31.42 -0.03
C PRO A 860 14.25 32.59 0.15
N SER A 861 12.95 32.29 0.23
CA SER A 861 11.96 33.23 0.75
C SER A 861 12.19 33.44 2.25
N HIS A 862 11.92 34.66 2.71
CA HIS A 862 11.87 35.02 4.11
C HIS A 862 10.41 35.10 4.56
N ARG A 863 10.08 34.41 5.66
CA ARG A 863 8.77 34.48 6.33
C ARG A 863 8.82 35.47 7.49
N GLN A 864 7.82 36.33 7.59
CA GLN A 864 7.60 37.23 8.71
C GLN A 864 6.16 37.05 9.23
N VAL A 865 6.00 36.87 10.54
CA VAL A 865 4.70 36.62 11.18
C VAL A 865 4.39 37.73 12.17
N VAL A 866 3.23 38.37 12.01
CA VAL A 866 2.76 39.45 12.87
C VAL A 866 1.36 39.13 13.38
N ARG A 867 1.15 39.24 14.70
CA ARG A 867 -0.14 38.98 15.34
C ARG A 867 -0.73 40.28 15.87
N LEU A 868 -2.00 40.53 15.54
CA LEU A 868 -2.72 41.76 15.86
C LEU A 868 -3.97 41.43 16.68
N PRO A 869 -4.25 42.10 17.81
CA PRO A 869 -5.46 41.84 18.59
C PRO A 869 -6.74 42.06 17.76
N ARG A 870 -7.59 41.05 17.62
CA ARG A 870 -8.79 41.07 16.75
C ARG A 870 -9.74 42.20 17.13
N GLN A 871 -9.84 42.51 18.42
CA GLN A 871 -10.65 43.64 18.93
C GLN A 871 -10.11 45.01 18.48
N ALA A 872 -8.78 45.20 18.44
CA ALA A 872 -8.17 46.46 18.00
C ALA A 872 -8.41 46.72 16.51
N VAL A 873 -8.15 45.70 15.68
CA VAL A 873 -8.41 45.75 14.23
C VAL A 873 -9.88 46.03 13.93
N ALA A 874 -10.80 45.36 14.66
CA ALA A 874 -12.23 45.61 14.55
C ALA A 874 -12.64 47.04 14.98
N SER A 875 -11.99 47.60 16.02
CA SER A 875 -12.21 48.97 16.49
C SER A 875 -11.80 50.01 15.43
N ILE A 876 -10.60 49.87 14.85
CA ILE A 876 -10.09 50.75 13.79
C ILE A 876 -10.98 50.68 12.54
N ALA A 877 -11.29 49.47 12.07
CA ALA A 877 -12.15 49.29 10.89
C ALA A 877 -13.55 49.92 11.09
N ARG A 878 -14.13 49.76 12.30
CA ARG A 878 -15.41 50.36 12.68
C ARG A 878 -15.37 51.88 12.75
N SER A 879 -14.30 52.48 13.27
CA SER A 879 -14.16 53.95 13.34
C SER A 879 -14.03 54.58 11.95
N LEU A 880 -13.38 53.89 11.03
CA LEU A 880 -13.20 54.31 9.64
C LEU A 880 -14.41 53.99 8.71
N LYS A 881 -15.36 53.17 9.18
CA LYS A 881 -16.51 52.60 8.43
C LYS A 881 -16.09 51.74 7.22
N ILE A 882 -15.13 50.85 7.44
CA ILE A 882 -14.58 49.91 6.45
C ILE A 882 -14.48 48.49 7.05
N THR A 883 -14.04 47.50 6.26
CA THR A 883 -13.77 46.14 6.76
C THR A 883 -12.34 46.00 7.32
N PRO A 884 -12.09 45.06 8.25
CA PRO A 884 -10.73 44.71 8.70
C PRO A 884 -9.75 44.42 7.56
N PHE A 885 -10.21 43.70 6.53
CA PHE A 885 -9.44 43.42 5.32
C PHE A 885 -9.12 44.69 4.52
N ALA A 886 -10.09 45.60 4.32
CA ALA A 886 -9.86 46.85 3.60
C ALA A 886 -8.84 47.75 4.33
N TRP A 887 -8.84 47.76 5.66
CA TRP A 887 -7.82 48.44 6.45
C TRP A 887 -6.43 47.81 6.26
N LEU A 888 -6.27 46.50 6.49
CA LEU A 888 -4.99 45.80 6.36
C LEU A 888 -4.40 45.89 4.93
N LEU A 889 -5.24 45.70 3.91
CA LEU A 889 -4.88 45.89 2.51
C LEU A 889 -4.43 47.32 2.21
N SER A 890 -5.07 48.33 2.81
CA SER A 890 -4.66 49.73 2.63
C SER A 890 -3.33 50.07 3.30
N CYS A 891 -3.02 49.45 4.45
CA CYS A 891 -1.72 49.58 5.07
C CYS A 891 -0.64 48.94 4.19
N PHE A 892 -0.87 47.72 3.69
CA PHE A 892 0.07 47.05 2.77
C PHE A 892 0.28 47.84 1.47
N ALA A 893 -0.78 48.39 0.89
CA ALA A 893 -0.69 49.25 -0.30
C ALA A 893 0.12 50.54 -0.04
N ARG A 894 0.10 51.09 1.20
CA ARG A 894 1.00 52.18 1.61
C ARG A 894 2.46 51.69 1.70
N GLY A 895 2.71 50.53 2.31
CA GLY A 895 4.04 49.94 2.43
C GLY A 895 4.75 49.66 1.09
N LEU A 896 4.01 49.12 0.10
CA LEU A 896 4.57 48.86 -1.22
C LEU A 896 5.04 50.13 -1.94
N ARG A 897 4.37 51.28 -1.76
CA ARG A 897 4.76 52.54 -2.42
C ARG A 897 6.03 53.17 -1.85
N THR A 898 6.40 52.84 -0.61
CA THR A 898 7.72 53.21 -0.05
C THR A 898 8.88 52.36 -0.58
N SER A 899 8.61 51.28 -1.31
CA SER A 899 9.63 50.48 -2.00
C SER A 899 9.95 51.01 -3.40
N ALA A 900 11.12 50.66 -3.94
CA ALA A 900 11.60 51.12 -5.25
C ALA A 900 10.87 50.51 -6.48
N TRP A 901 9.65 49.99 -6.29
CA TRP A 901 8.93 49.13 -7.24
C TRP A 901 7.70 49.80 -7.90
N ALA A 902 7.17 50.92 -7.38
CA ALA A 902 5.86 51.43 -7.82
C ALA A 902 5.70 52.97 -7.94
N ASP A 903 5.82 53.49 -9.16
CA ASP A 903 5.13 54.74 -9.58
C ASP A 903 3.66 54.46 -10.01
N ALA A 904 3.32 53.21 -10.33
CA ALA A 904 1.98 52.76 -10.70
C ALA A 904 1.22 52.20 -9.49
N GLY A 905 0.01 52.69 -9.23
CA GLY A 905 -0.74 52.39 -8.01
C GLY A 905 -1.51 51.08 -8.01
N LEU A 906 -1.74 50.52 -6.82
CA LEU A 906 -2.20 49.15 -6.59
C LEU A 906 -3.73 48.97 -6.71
N LEU A 907 -4.16 47.86 -7.33
CA LEU A 907 -5.53 47.37 -7.36
C LEU A 907 -5.56 45.88 -7.02
N ALA A 908 -6.47 45.49 -6.13
CA ALA A 908 -6.75 44.09 -5.84
C ALA A 908 -7.65 43.47 -6.91
N VAL A 909 -7.31 42.27 -7.40
CA VAL A 909 -8.27 41.41 -8.08
C VAL A 909 -8.86 40.46 -7.03
N PRO A 910 -10.03 40.74 -6.45
CA PRO A 910 -10.72 39.75 -5.63
C PRO A 910 -11.12 38.55 -6.51
N PHE A 911 -10.85 37.34 -6.03
CA PHE A 911 -11.40 36.09 -6.56
C PHE A 911 -12.32 35.47 -5.51
N GLY A 912 -13.62 35.67 -5.67
CA GLY A 912 -14.65 35.49 -4.64
C GLY A 912 -15.47 34.20 -4.71
N ASN A 913 -15.14 33.25 -5.59
CA ASN A 913 -15.98 32.08 -5.87
C ASN A 913 -15.87 30.98 -4.77
N ARG A 914 -16.30 31.29 -3.54
CA ARG A 914 -16.28 30.40 -2.36
C ARG A 914 -17.64 30.24 -1.64
N GLY A 915 -18.76 30.63 -2.27
CA GLY A 915 -20.13 30.26 -1.84
C GLY A 915 -20.69 30.87 -0.54
N LYS A 916 -19.88 31.52 0.31
CA LYS A 916 -20.34 32.25 1.51
C LYS A 916 -20.65 33.74 1.18
N PRO A 917 -21.57 34.42 1.89
CA PRO A 917 -21.92 35.83 1.63
C PRO A 917 -20.75 36.82 1.80
N LEU A 918 -20.73 37.91 1.03
CA LEU A 918 -19.66 38.94 1.02
C LEU A 918 -19.37 39.61 2.40
N GLN A 919 -20.26 39.43 3.37
CA GLN A 919 -20.14 39.94 4.74
C GLN A 919 -19.44 38.95 5.69
N GLN A 920 -19.33 37.68 5.29
CA GLN A 920 -18.65 36.59 5.99
C GLN A 920 -17.39 36.13 5.23
N THR A 921 -17.36 36.30 3.90
CA THR A 921 -16.21 36.03 3.03
C THR A 921 -15.54 37.34 2.61
N LEU A 922 -14.47 37.71 3.31
CA LEU A 922 -13.54 38.71 2.82
C LEU A 922 -12.62 38.01 1.80
N CYS A 923 -12.57 38.52 0.58
CA CYS A 923 -12.08 37.78 -0.59
C CYS A 923 -10.61 37.34 -0.48
N GLN A 924 -10.32 36.17 -1.05
CA GLN A 924 -8.98 35.86 -1.53
C GLN A 924 -8.64 36.85 -2.66
N VAL A 925 -7.55 37.59 -2.54
CA VAL A 925 -6.98 38.40 -3.62
C VAL A 925 -5.78 37.62 -4.14
N THR A 926 -6.06 36.62 -4.98
CA THR A 926 -5.04 35.68 -5.50
C THR A 926 -3.88 36.40 -6.17
N ASN A 927 -4.10 37.62 -6.68
CA ASN A 927 -3.09 38.43 -7.35
C ASN A 927 -3.40 39.94 -7.22
N LEU A 928 -2.36 40.76 -7.16
CA LEU A 928 -2.42 42.22 -7.22
C LEU A 928 -1.98 42.76 -8.59
N LEU A 929 -2.66 43.80 -9.09
CA LEU A 929 -2.39 44.45 -10.39
C LEU A 929 -2.26 45.98 -10.24
N PRO A 930 -1.33 46.65 -10.97
CA PRO A 930 -1.11 48.09 -10.83
C PRO A 930 -2.11 48.96 -11.62
N LEU A 931 -3.34 49.13 -11.13
CA LEU A 931 -4.45 49.76 -11.87
C LEU A 931 -4.98 51.10 -11.34
N LEU A 932 -4.67 51.55 -10.12
CA LEU A 932 -5.11 52.86 -9.61
C LEU A 932 -4.16 53.47 -8.56
N PRO A 933 -3.75 54.75 -8.66
CA PRO A 933 -3.11 55.47 -7.57
C PRO A 933 -4.11 55.72 -6.43
N VAL A 934 -3.81 55.18 -5.24
CA VAL A 934 -4.45 55.56 -3.98
C VAL A 934 -3.78 56.84 -3.47
N ASP A 935 -4.51 57.69 -2.74
CA ASP A 935 -3.89 58.76 -1.96
C ASP A 935 -3.36 58.18 -0.64
N HIS A 936 -2.04 58.18 -0.50
CA HIS A 936 -1.34 57.61 0.65
C HIS A 936 -0.99 58.65 1.74
N THR A 937 -1.38 59.92 1.56
CA THR A 937 -1.02 61.03 2.48
C THR A 937 -1.71 60.94 3.85
N ASP A 938 -2.88 60.30 3.91
CA ASP A 938 -3.62 59.99 5.14
C ASP A 938 -4.06 58.52 5.12
N ALA A 939 -3.88 57.84 6.26
CA ALA A 939 -4.28 56.44 6.44
C ALA A 939 -5.80 56.26 6.35
N ALA A 940 -6.60 57.22 6.87
CA ALA A 940 -8.06 57.13 6.82
C ALA A 940 -8.62 57.32 5.41
N SER A 941 -8.03 58.25 4.63
CA SER A 941 -8.30 58.45 3.21
C SER A 941 -7.93 57.22 2.38
N ALA A 942 -6.70 56.72 2.52
CA ALA A 942 -6.23 55.52 1.81
C ALA A 942 -7.15 54.31 2.06
N ALA A 943 -7.52 54.06 3.32
CA ALA A 943 -8.36 52.93 3.68
C ALA A 943 -9.80 53.03 3.13
N LYS A 944 -10.37 54.24 3.07
CA LYS A 944 -11.67 54.49 2.43
C LYS A 944 -11.61 54.35 0.90
N GLN A 945 -10.53 54.80 0.26
CA GLN A 945 -10.32 54.62 -1.17
C GLN A 945 -10.19 53.14 -1.54
N VAL A 946 -9.42 52.36 -0.77
CA VAL A 946 -9.31 50.90 -0.93
C VAL A 946 -10.65 50.21 -0.69
N SER A 947 -11.41 50.57 0.35
CA SER A 947 -12.74 50.00 0.59
C SER A 947 -13.74 50.33 -0.53
N GLY A 948 -13.74 51.56 -1.03
CA GLY A 948 -14.58 51.98 -2.17
C GLY A 948 -14.09 51.48 -3.53
N LEU A 949 -12.86 50.95 -3.60
CA LEU A 949 -12.36 50.21 -4.75
C LEU A 949 -12.84 48.75 -4.70
N LEU A 950 -12.61 48.06 -3.58
CA LEU A 950 -13.07 46.68 -3.37
C LEU A 950 -14.58 46.54 -3.64
N ALA A 951 -15.40 47.48 -3.15
CA ALA A 951 -16.85 47.48 -3.40
C ALA A 951 -17.22 47.50 -4.90
N ARG A 952 -16.48 48.25 -5.74
CA ARG A 952 -16.70 48.33 -7.21
C ARG A 952 -16.08 47.17 -7.99
N LEU A 953 -15.36 46.28 -7.32
CA LEU A 953 -14.76 45.08 -7.91
C LEU A 953 -15.47 43.81 -7.45
N ALA A 954 -16.21 43.86 -6.33
CA ALA A 954 -16.96 42.74 -5.76
C ALA A 954 -17.97 42.12 -6.75
N GLU A 955 -18.63 42.95 -7.56
CA GLU A 955 -19.62 42.52 -8.56
C GLU A 955 -19.00 41.73 -9.74
N HIS A 956 -17.70 41.90 -9.98
CA HIS A 956 -16.92 41.20 -11.01
C HIS A 956 -15.77 40.39 -10.42
N ALA A 957 -15.91 40.00 -9.15
CA ALA A 957 -14.90 39.29 -8.36
C ALA A 957 -14.84 37.79 -8.68
N ALA A 958 -15.58 37.28 -9.66
CA ALA A 958 -15.41 35.91 -10.11
C ALA A 958 -14.34 35.79 -11.21
N TYR A 959 -13.91 36.91 -11.83
CA TYR A 959 -13.04 36.85 -13.01
C TYR A 959 -11.57 36.50 -12.72
N PRO A 960 -11.01 35.46 -13.36
CA PRO A 960 -9.61 35.12 -13.23
C PRO A 960 -8.78 35.97 -14.22
N VAL A 961 -8.54 37.25 -13.87
CA VAL A 961 -7.94 38.30 -14.75
C VAL A 961 -6.62 37.90 -15.43
N LEU A 962 -5.79 37.13 -14.73
CA LEU A 962 -4.39 36.83 -15.05
C LEU A 962 -4.16 35.51 -15.81
N THR A 963 -5.21 35.01 -16.47
CA THR A 963 -5.36 33.55 -16.69
C THR A 963 -5.99 33.18 -18.04
N GLY A 964 -6.17 34.19 -18.91
CA GLY A 964 -6.24 33.97 -20.35
C GLY A 964 -4.83 33.86 -20.96
N ASN A 965 -4.71 33.98 -22.27
CA ASN A 965 -3.43 34.01 -23.00
C ASN A 965 -2.72 35.37 -22.80
N HIS A 966 -2.41 35.72 -21.54
CA HIS A 966 -1.95 37.02 -21.09
C HIS A 966 -0.71 36.91 -20.20
N ASP A 967 0.22 36.04 -20.58
CA ASP A 967 1.52 35.78 -19.90
C ASP A 967 2.42 37.03 -19.78
N SER A 968 2.02 38.15 -20.39
CA SER A 968 2.67 39.46 -20.32
C SER A 968 2.26 40.31 -19.10
N LEU A 969 1.26 39.91 -18.32
CA LEU A 969 0.86 40.62 -17.10
C LEU A 969 1.73 40.21 -15.91
N PRO A 970 2.44 41.15 -15.25
CA PRO A 970 3.35 40.81 -14.16
C PRO A 970 2.60 40.56 -12.84
N VAL A 971 2.53 39.30 -12.41
CA VAL A 971 2.14 38.97 -11.04
C VAL A 971 3.33 39.22 -10.11
N PHE A 972 3.22 40.26 -9.29
CA PHE A 972 4.21 40.61 -8.27
C PHE A 972 3.88 40.07 -6.88
N ALA A 973 2.59 40.03 -6.51
CA ALA A 973 2.17 39.71 -5.16
C ALA A 973 0.78 39.05 -5.09
N SER A 974 0.58 38.20 -4.08
CA SER A 974 -0.68 37.54 -3.72
C SER A 974 -1.09 37.89 -2.28
N ILE A 975 -2.39 38.00 -1.99
CA ILE A 975 -2.94 38.19 -0.64
C ILE A 975 -4.16 37.28 -0.42
N ASN A 976 -3.98 36.24 0.39
CA ASN A 976 -5.05 35.36 0.82
C ASN A 976 -5.57 35.83 2.20
N TRP A 977 -6.87 36.06 2.32
CA TRP A 977 -7.55 36.10 3.62
C TRP A 977 -8.29 34.78 3.80
N GLU A 978 -7.89 33.99 4.78
CA GLU A 978 -8.46 32.67 5.03
C GLU A 978 -9.14 32.65 6.42
N PRO A 979 -10.48 32.69 6.48
CA PRO A 979 -11.22 32.57 7.72
C PRO A 979 -11.24 31.09 8.14
N ILE A 980 -10.12 30.61 8.67
CA ILE A 980 -9.98 29.29 9.31
C ILE A 980 -10.71 29.37 10.66
N ASP A 981 -12.01 29.12 10.65
CA ASP A 981 -12.91 29.38 11.78
C ASP A 981 -12.91 28.25 12.81
N LEU A 982 -11.71 27.84 13.25
CA LEU A 982 -11.48 26.93 14.38
C LEU A 982 -11.90 27.54 15.75
N ALA A 983 -12.51 28.73 15.71
CA ALA A 983 -12.53 29.75 16.75
C ALA A 983 -13.89 29.90 17.47
N ASP A 984 -14.97 29.40 16.87
CA ASP A 984 -16.36 29.62 17.33
C ASP A 984 -16.81 28.58 18.38
N SER A 985 -15.99 28.36 19.41
CA SER A 985 -16.38 27.68 20.67
C SER A 985 -15.33 27.83 21.77
N ASN A 986 -15.79 27.87 23.02
CA ASN A 986 -14.92 27.83 24.19
C ASN A 986 -14.17 26.48 24.31
N ASP A 987 -13.02 26.55 25.00
CA ASP A 987 -12.55 25.62 26.04
C ASP A 987 -11.25 24.81 25.82
N ARG A 988 -10.59 24.85 24.65
CA ARG A 988 -9.32 24.07 24.43
C ARG A 988 -8.08 24.77 23.82
N GLY A 989 -8.13 26.06 23.46
CA GLY A 989 -6.92 26.87 23.19
C GLY A 989 -5.95 26.37 22.11
N MET A 990 -6.42 25.61 21.12
CA MET A 990 -5.64 25.13 19.97
C MET A 990 -4.99 26.28 19.19
N ARG A 991 -3.85 26.02 18.53
CA ARG A 991 -3.07 27.05 17.82
C ARG A 991 -2.67 26.62 16.41
N LEU A 992 -2.77 27.54 15.45
CA LEU A 992 -2.13 27.38 14.14
C LEU A 992 -0.62 27.64 14.26
N VAL A 993 0.16 26.94 13.44
CA VAL A 993 1.63 26.97 13.41
C VAL A 993 2.08 27.13 11.96
N HIS A 994 3.03 28.04 11.69
CA HIS A 994 3.35 28.52 10.35
C HIS A 994 4.86 28.51 10.13
N GLY A 995 5.42 27.31 9.93
CA GLY A 995 6.85 27.14 9.70
C GLY A 995 7.43 27.99 8.57
N SER A 996 8.72 28.29 8.63
CA SER A 996 9.39 29.13 7.63
C SER A 996 9.35 28.49 6.23
N GLN A 997 8.47 28.99 5.35
CA GLN A 997 8.53 28.64 3.94
C GLN A 997 9.82 29.23 3.35
N ARG A 998 10.66 28.35 2.80
CA ARG A 998 11.91 28.73 2.13
C ARG A 998 11.77 28.92 0.63
N LEU A 999 10.67 28.50 0.02
CA LEU A 999 10.38 28.70 -1.40
C LEU A 999 8.87 28.93 -1.59
N THR A 1000 8.51 29.94 -2.38
CA THR A 1000 7.12 30.34 -2.70
C THR A 1000 6.91 30.46 -4.21
N GLU A 1001 5.66 30.40 -4.68
CA GLU A 1001 5.36 30.64 -6.11
C GLU A 1001 5.34 32.15 -6.46
N PHE A 1002 5.15 33.02 -5.47
CA PHE A 1002 5.04 34.47 -5.64
C PHE A 1002 6.26 35.18 -5.03
N PRO A 1003 6.81 36.25 -5.67
CA PRO A 1003 7.87 37.06 -5.09
C PRO A 1003 7.51 37.72 -3.75
N LEU A 1004 6.20 37.89 -3.53
CA LEU A 1004 5.59 38.38 -2.30
C LEU A 1004 4.23 37.69 -2.12
N GLU A 1005 3.99 37.10 -0.96
CA GLU A 1005 2.74 36.47 -0.60
C GLU A 1005 2.34 36.92 0.82
N MET A 1006 1.04 37.13 1.04
CA MET A 1006 0.51 37.39 2.37
C MET A 1006 -0.66 36.46 2.65
N ASN A 1007 -0.62 35.78 3.78
CA ASN A 1007 -1.68 34.91 4.27
C ASN A 1007 -2.20 35.47 5.60
N ILE A 1008 -3.46 35.87 5.65
CA ILE A 1008 -4.11 36.45 6.83
C ILE A 1008 -5.11 35.46 7.41
N TYR A 1009 -4.89 35.06 8.66
CA TYR A 1009 -5.69 34.10 9.41
C TYR A 1009 -6.38 34.79 10.59
N SER A 1010 -7.65 34.46 10.86
CA SER A 1010 -8.46 35.10 11.91
C SER A 1010 -8.84 34.13 13.02
N GLY A 1011 -8.11 34.12 14.13
CA GLY A 1011 -8.44 33.35 15.34
C GLY A 1011 -9.43 34.10 16.26
N THR A 1012 -9.77 33.51 17.42
CA THR A 1012 -10.76 34.06 18.36
C THR A 1012 -10.36 35.45 18.90
N ASP A 1013 -9.12 35.58 19.38
CA ASP A 1013 -8.62 36.82 20.02
C ASP A 1013 -7.60 37.59 19.15
N GLU A 1014 -6.93 36.93 18.20
CA GLU A 1014 -5.87 37.50 17.36
C GLU A 1014 -6.09 37.26 15.86
N ILE A 1015 -5.58 38.17 15.04
CA ILE A 1015 -5.44 38.04 13.59
C ILE A 1015 -3.95 37.88 13.30
N THR A 1016 -3.58 36.77 12.68
CA THR A 1016 -2.19 36.44 12.32
C THR A 1016 -1.98 36.74 10.85
N VAL A 1017 -1.06 37.68 10.56
CA VAL A 1017 -0.60 38.04 9.22
C VAL A 1017 0.76 37.37 9.01
N VAL A 1018 0.80 36.40 8.10
CA VAL A 1018 2.03 35.78 7.60
C VAL A 1018 2.38 36.46 6.27
N VAL A 1019 3.64 36.86 6.10
CA VAL A 1019 4.15 37.49 4.88
C VAL A 1019 5.40 36.74 4.44
N ASP A 1020 5.41 36.24 3.21
CA ASP A 1020 6.54 35.55 2.60
C ASP A 1020 7.07 36.37 1.43
N PHE A 1021 8.38 36.57 1.33
CA PHE A 1021 8.96 37.43 0.31
C PHE A 1021 10.38 37.04 -0.10
N ILE A 1022 10.76 37.39 -1.33
CA ILE A 1022 12.11 37.20 -1.87
C ILE A 1022 12.91 38.52 -1.71
N PRO A 1023 14.20 38.49 -1.31
CA PRO A 1023 15.04 39.69 -1.25
C PRO A 1023 15.10 40.44 -2.59
N PRO A 1024 15.17 41.78 -2.61
CA PRO A 1024 15.43 42.70 -1.50
C PRO A 1024 14.16 43.32 -0.86
N LEU A 1025 13.01 42.64 -0.89
CA LEU A 1025 11.76 43.19 -0.34
C LEU A 1025 11.78 43.50 1.17
N ALA A 1026 12.64 42.80 1.94
CA ALA A 1026 12.72 42.85 3.40
C ALA A 1026 12.62 44.27 4.01
N GLU A 1027 13.57 45.13 3.66
CA GLU A 1027 13.80 46.45 4.29
C GLU A 1027 12.60 47.40 4.18
N HIS A 1028 11.68 47.15 3.25
CA HIS A 1028 10.50 47.97 3.00
C HIS A 1028 9.21 47.40 3.60
N LEU A 1029 9.16 46.08 3.86
CA LEU A 1029 8.02 45.42 4.49
C LEU A 1029 8.04 45.56 6.01
N ASP A 1030 9.23 45.52 6.63
CA ASP A 1030 9.41 45.73 8.08
C ASP A 1030 8.78 47.05 8.56
N ALA A 1031 9.05 48.16 7.87
CA ALA A 1031 8.53 49.47 8.22
C ALA A 1031 6.99 49.55 8.13
N TRP A 1032 6.38 48.83 7.18
CA TRP A 1032 4.92 48.73 7.07
C TRP A 1032 4.32 47.90 8.21
N LEU A 1033 4.89 46.73 8.50
CA LEU A 1033 4.39 45.86 9.57
C LEU A 1033 4.49 46.55 10.93
N GLN A 1034 5.53 47.36 11.16
CA GLN A 1034 5.66 48.19 12.36
C GLN A 1034 4.59 49.30 12.43
N ASP A 1035 4.24 49.98 11.32
CA ASP A 1035 3.13 50.94 11.28
C ASP A 1035 1.77 50.27 11.58
N ALA A 1036 1.52 49.08 11.02
CA ALA A 1036 0.29 48.32 11.28
C ALA A 1036 0.17 47.85 12.74
N VAL A 1037 1.28 47.37 13.34
CA VAL A 1037 1.34 47.01 14.76
C VAL A 1037 1.14 48.25 15.64
N ALA A 1038 1.84 49.36 15.36
CA ALA A 1038 1.74 50.58 16.15
C ALA A 1038 0.30 51.13 16.16
N GLN A 1039 -0.37 51.21 15.00
CA GLN A 1039 -1.77 51.65 14.92
C GLN A 1039 -2.71 50.72 15.70
N ALA A 1040 -2.52 49.39 15.59
CA ALA A 1040 -3.31 48.42 16.35
C ALA A 1040 -3.08 48.54 17.87
N THR A 1041 -1.85 48.78 18.32
CA THR A 1041 -1.53 48.98 19.74
C THR A 1041 -2.14 50.28 20.28
N THR A 1042 -2.02 51.40 19.56
CA THR A 1042 -2.59 52.69 19.99
C THR A 1042 -4.12 52.64 20.11
N ALA A 1043 -4.81 51.84 19.28
CA ALA A 1043 -6.26 51.69 19.34
C ALA A 1043 -6.79 50.91 20.57
N LEU A 1044 -5.90 50.40 21.44
CA LEU A 1044 -6.23 49.77 22.72
C LEU A 1044 -6.00 50.69 23.93
N GLU A 1045 -5.39 51.87 23.75
CA GLU A 1045 -5.28 52.83 24.85
C GLU A 1045 -6.66 53.44 25.19
N PRO A 1046 -7.04 53.55 26.47
CA PRO A 1046 -8.32 54.12 26.85
C PRO A 1046 -8.35 55.61 26.53
N ALA A 1047 -9.33 56.01 25.70
CA ALA A 1047 -9.48 57.40 25.27
C ALA A 1047 -9.58 58.36 26.46
N SER A 1048 -8.59 59.26 26.59
CA SER A 1048 -8.54 60.24 27.67
C SER A 1048 -9.76 61.18 27.61
N PRO A 1049 -10.40 61.53 28.74
CA PRO A 1049 -11.63 62.31 28.72
C PRO A 1049 -11.46 63.67 28.06
N ALA A 1050 -12.33 63.98 27.09
CA ALA A 1050 -12.38 65.31 26.49
C ALA A 1050 -12.68 66.39 27.56
N PRO A 1051 -12.01 67.56 27.52
CA PRO A 1051 -12.18 68.59 28.55
C PRO A 1051 -13.61 69.15 28.53
N ALA A 1052 -14.25 69.16 29.70
CA ALA A 1052 -15.62 69.64 29.84
C ALA A 1052 -15.71 71.16 29.57
N THR A 1053 -16.41 71.54 28.52
CA THR A 1053 -16.73 72.95 28.23
C THR A 1053 -17.82 73.46 29.16
N SER A 1054 -17.45 74.26 30.16
CA SER A 1054 -18.38 74.96 31.04
C SER A 1054 -19.21 75.99 30.28
N SER A 1055 -20.53 75.99 30.50
CA SER A 1055 -21.43 77.01 29.93
C SER A 1055 -21.26 78.37 30.63
N ILE A 1056 -21.24 79.45 29.82
CA ILE A 1056 -21.54 80.82 30.24
C ILE A 1056 -22.53 81.40 29.22
N LEU A 1057 -23.39 82.32 29.65
CA LEU A 1057 -24.62 82.71 28.96
C LEU A 1057 -24.45 83.84 27.92
N GLU A 1058 -25.35 83.80 26.92
CA GLU A 1058 -26.18 84.88 26.32
C GLU A 1058 -25.95 86.38 26.66
N PRO A 1059 -26.54 87.33 25.89
CA PRO A 1059 -26.75 87.39 24.42
C PRO A 1059 -26.52 88.83 23.85
N ALA A 1060 -26.65 89.04 22.53
CA ALA A 1060 -27.35 90.21 21.92
C ALA A 1060 -27.22 90.27 20.37
N GLN A 1061 -28.34 90.66 19.73
CA GLN A 1061 -28.51 91.22 18.37
C GLN A 1061 -28.05 90.39 17.15
#